data_AF-A0A426FUP1-F1
#
_entry.id   AF-A0A426FUP1-F1
#
_cell.length_a   1.000
_cell.length_b   1.000
_cell.length_c   1.000
_cell.angle_alpha   90.00
_cell.angle_beta   90.00
_cell.angle_gamma   90.00
#
_symmetry.space_group_name_H-M   'P 1'
#
loop_
_entity.id
_entity.type
_entity.pdbx_description
1 polymer ?
#
loop_
_entity_poly.entity_id
_entity_poly.type
_entity_poly.pdbx_seq_one_letter_code
_entity_poly.pdbx_strand_id
1 'polypeptide(L)'
;MLVISLIENLLIEELGNYFRGVFGKLRLKLFSKKLKNEVEVSILEKYGDRIYYLDFDRFLIEQNVLEKIIKNFLNQDVLQSKTINQSVDFYMNLFVEKYPKYKLYNIELKHIIQKYFEIIFRQLNKIGTPESQALCRTIREIIEGIDRQLQHITAIVDDNNAMLKQVVNGNFRIRSYIETLLETLGDSFDQSNYFERSLFQDTEGSKEKDSLDTLLQYHKVVLKGEAGFGKTFETFKLINQLCAQYSNYQLIPVYVPLMQYVDGLGTLFEIIQSKMEPFCEGNSKEAINQLFANNQLALFFDGIDDIIDERKRFKFFSEVNQLMTQYKQNFFFFTTRNNRYKNELGEEKNFFLTNLADSMIQSDLIRLGWYSNLPKAYLELFRNPLFYKIGKTVLANRQNKELLNRTQIFTEYFENNYRYKNSYSELSLHETLNLFGKFSYEHFDRSSFTYSEVDKIISSYPVSTPNKRNTIDYFLNFGIFSISDRINFSHKLFKEFCAAYYITNSLTVSSDTELLEKLIHNEEWREVVIFISGLFSTIEEQDKFLDFILQHNLPLYVECVNSKNDLLRSNGITDFSREDNVERILSEILKTYKFIVENYFSSISEQFEPFIMENCRLESKIGIAGGMEENTLYYWFDIVDKGVPDVKIISAELLSQAIQEYQATIFFKTTQMVQRSTNLELSGLIGDSGRKIAIDIIKDNLKTILEKKSLPASNYILCELLKEIKNKLPWLKDIDEISLMSKNVRKRIDEILQDCPEVASYTTSEGVELFSLNKLITILLQSDVDYRSFVIPDRDREYSESNGLVMNLYSTKRKIKIVETFLNFAEASYLEMVKYNFPNIYRYFSKIQDMPYKLLVTYKDDERNPWIGYYHVAYSGDKNLIEVSLGDLSKCYEKIYDEILQSYHSLNRVPKDVSSRSSDFSTLLFSRNSSGNTPLSDYVHKEIEKSLEEIFGKM
;
A
#
# COMPACT_ATOMS: atom_id res chain seq x y z
N MET A 1 -26.98 30.38 35.15
CA MET A 1 -26.19 31.38 35.92
C MET A 1 -24.69 31.08 35.95
N LEU A 2 -24.26 29.82 36.00
CA LEU A 2 -22.85 29.43 36.09
C LEU A 2 -22.07 29.66 34.77
N VAL A 3 -22.69 29.41 33.60
CA VAL A 3 -22.10 29.72 32.28
C VAL A 3 -21.77 31.21 32.10
N ILE A 4 -22.58 32.10 32.70
CA ILE A 4 -22.36 33.56 32.66
C ILE A 4 -21.07 33.93 33.41
N SER A 5 -20.81 33.29 34.55
CA SER A 5 -19.57 33.50 35.31
C SER A 5 -18.33 33.08 34.54
N LEU A 6 -18.43 32.05 33.69
CA LEU A 6 -17.35 31.60 32.82
C LEU A 6 -17.05 32.60 31.71
N ILE A 7 -18.10 33.10 31.05
CA ILE A 7 -17.97 34.15 30.02
C ILE A 7 -17.39 35.44 30.65
N GLU A 8 -17.80 35.79 31.86
CA GLU A 8 -17.24 36.93 32.59
C GLU A 8 -15.73 36.77 32.84
N ASN A 9 -15.30 35.61 33.33
CA ASN A 9 -13.88 35.35 33.62
C ASN A 9 -13.03 35.39 32.34
N LEU A 10 -13.49 34.74 31.26
CA LEU A 10 -12.84 34.78 29.95
C LEU A 10 -12.66 36.23 29.46
N LEU A 11 -13.71 37.04 29.54
CA LEU A 11 -13.67 38.41 29.04
C LEU A 11 -12.79 39.34 29.90
N ILE A 12 -12.67 39.06 31.20
CA ILE A 12 -11.71 39.76 32.07
C ILE A 12 -10.28 39.37 31.71
N GLU A 13 -10.04 38.13 31.31
CA GLU A 13 -8.72 37.64 30.89
C GLU A 13 -8.30 38.26 29.55
N GLU A 14 -9.16 38.15 28.53
CA GLU A 14 -8.85 38.58 27.15
C GLU A 14 -8.96 40.09 26.94
N LEU A 15 -9.90 40.76 27.62
CA LEU A 15 -10.13 42.22 27.51
C LEU A 15 -9.71 42.94 28.80
N GLY A 16 -8.81 42.37 29.59
CA GLY A 16 -8.48 42.83 30.94
C GLY A 16 -8.07 44.29 31.05
N ASN A 17 -7.45 44.84 30.00
CA ASN A 17 -7.11 46.27 29.93
C ASN A 17 -8.36 47.18 29.83
N TYR A 18 -9.42 46.73 29.15
CA TYR A 18 -10.70 47.44 29.03
C TYR A 18 -11.50 47.44 30.35
N PHE A 19 -11.37 46.37 31.13
CA PHE A 19 -12.08 46.19 32.41
C PHE A 19 -11.26 46.60 33.65
N ARG A 20 -10.06 47.17 33.47
CA ARG A 20 -9.19 47.61 34.57
C ARG A 20 -9.70 48.89 35.25
N GLY A 21 -9.47 49.02 36.56
CA GLY A 21 -9.85 50.21 37.36
C GLY A 21 -11.33 50.28 37.75
N VAL A 22 -11.73 51.35 38.47
CA VAL A 22 -13.09 51.50 39.02
C VAL A 22 -14.16 51.58 37.92
N PHE A 23 -13.89 52.34 36.85
CA PHE A 23 -14.79 52.44 35.69
C PHE A 23 -14.83 51.15 34.86
N GLY A 24 -13.72 50.43 34.74
CA GLY A 24 -13.66 49.11 34.09
C GLY A 24 -14.49 48.06 34.83
N LYS A 25 -14.42 48.00 36.17
CA LYS A 25 -15.29 47.15 36.99
C LYS A 25 -16.77 47.48 36.84
N LEU A 26 -17.12 48.76 36.69
CA LEU A 26 -18.50 49.19 36.44
C LEU A 26 -18.99 48.74 35.04
N ARG A 27 -18.12 48.86 34.02
CA ARG A 27 -18.39 48.37 32.65
C ARG A 27 -18.58 46.86 32.61
N LEU A 28 -17.73 46.10 33.31
CA LEU A 28 -17.86 44.66 33.45
C LEU A 28 -19.21 44.30 34.08
N LYS A 29 -19.57 44.94 35.20
CA LYS A 29 -20.85 44.67 35.88
C LYS A 29 -22.07 44.99 35.00
N LEU A 30 -22.00 46.03 34.18
CA LEU A 30 -23.06 46.36 33.20
C LEU A 30 -23.11 45.35 32.05
N PHE A 31 -21.95 44.90 31.57
CA PHE A 31 -21.82 43.86 30.56
C PHE A 31 -22.41 42.54 31.06
N SER A 32 -21.98 42.07 32.23
CA SER A 32 -22.50 40.92 32.97
C SER A 32 -24.02 40.93 33.09
N LYS A 33 -24.59 42.07 33.50
CA LYS A 33 -26.04 42.22 33.65
C LYS A 33 -26.77 42.06 32.32
N LYS A 34 -26.23 42.64 31.24
CA LYS A 34 -26.81 42.51 29.89
C LYS A 34 -26.70 41.09 29.36
N LEU A 35 -25.53 40.47 29.52
CA LEU A 35 -25.28 39.09 29.13
C LEU A 35 -26.24 38.14 29.86
N LYS A 36 -26.41 38.33 31.17
CA LYS A 36 -27.34 37.55 31.99
C LYS A 36 -28.77 37.67 31.50
N ASN A 37 -29.24 38.89 31.26
CA ASN A 37 -30.58 39.13 30.75
C ASN A 37 -30.80 38.48 29.37
N GLU A 38 -29.82 38.55 28.46
CA GLU A 38 -29.96 37.96 27.13
C GLU A 38 -29.92 36.43 27.15
N VAL A 39 -29.10 35.81 28.02
CA VAL A 39 -29.10 34.36 28.24
C VAL A 39 -30.42 33.90 28.88
N GLU A 40 -30.95 34.67 29.82
CA GLU A 40 -32.23 34.37 30.46
C GLU A 40 -33.37 34.33 29.43
N VAL A 41 -33.49 35.38 28.61
CA VAL A 41 -34.54 35.49 27.59
C VAL A 41 -34.32 34.52 26.42
N SER A 42 -33.10 34.40 25.91
CA SER A 42 -32.85 33.68 24.66
C SER A 42 -32.62 32.18 24.85
N ILE A 43 -32.26 31.74 26.06
CA ILE A 43 -31.89 30.35 26.35
C ILE A 43 -32.74 29.78 27.49
N LEU A 44 -32.71 30.39 28.69
CA LEU A 44 -33.38 29.81 29.87
C LEU A 44 -34.91 29.76 29.72
N GLU A 45 -35.55 30.83 29.24
CA GLU A 45 -37.00 30.85 29.01
C GLU A 45 -37.44 29.84 27.94
N LYS A 46 -36.56 29.52 26.98
CA LYS A 46 -36.89 28.64 25.84
C LYS A 46 -36.55 27.16 26.07
N TYR A 47 -35.45 26.89 26.77
CA TYR A 47 -34.89 25.55 26.95
C TYR A 47 -34.76 25.12 28.41
N GLY A 48 -34.92 26.02 29.38
CA GLY A 48 -34.67 25.77 30.81
C GLY A 48 -35.44 24.60 31.40
N ASP A 49 -36.68 24.41 30.96
CA ASP A 49 -37.56 23.32 31.42
C ASP A 49 -37.40 22.02 30.61
N ARG A 50 -36.49 21.97 29.64
CA ARG A 50 -36.28 20.78 28.80
C ARG A 50 -35.46 19.74 29.56
N ILE A 51 -35.85 18.47 29.42
CA ILE A 51 -35.24 17.33 30.14
C ILE A 51 -33.72 17.19 29.93
N TYR A 52 -33.22 17.62 28.78
CA TYR A 52 -31.79 17.54 28.43
C TYR A 52 -30.99 18.78 28.87
N TYR A 53 -31.63 19.91 29.15
CA TYR A 53 -30.95 21.19 29.30
C TYR A 53 -30.14 21.28 30.58
N LEU A 54 -30.65 20.81 31.72
CA LEU A 54 -29.93 20.86 33.00
C LEU A 54 -28.65 20.02 32.98
N ASP A 55 -28.73 18.80 32.42
CA ASP A 55 -27.57 17.93 32.25
C ASP A 55 -26.56 18.53 31.27
N PHE A 56 -27.03 19.18 30.21
CA PHE A 56 -26.19 19.85 29.22
C PHE A 56 -25.52 21.11 29.77
N ASP A 57 -26.25 21.99 30.48
CA ASP A 57 -25.70 23.19 31.12
C ASP A 57 -24.63 22.80 32.13
N ARG A 58 -24.89 21.78 32.97
CA ARG A 58 -23.90 21.22 33.90
C ARG A 58 -22.67 20.71 33.14
N PHE A 59 -22.85 19.96 32.06
CA PHE A 59 -21.74 19.45 31.24
C PHE A 59 -20.89 20.58 30.64
N LEU A 60 -21.51 21.61 30.07
CA LEU A 60 -20.82 22.76 29.49
C LEU A 60 -19.93 23.48 30.53
N ILE A 61 -20.39 23.54 31.78
CA ILE A 61 -19.66 24.12 32.90
C ILE A 61 -18.52 23.21 33.35
N GLU A 62 -18.81 21.93 33.63
CA GLU A 62 -17.81 20.96 34.12
C GLU A 62 -16.66 20.76 33.13
N GLN A 63 -16.95 20.81 31.83
CA GLN A 63 -15.95 20.65 30.77
C GLN A 63 -15.35 21.98 30.30
N ASN A 64 -15.84 23.11 30.80
CA ASN A 64 -15.44 24.46 30.42
C ASN A 64 -15.48 24.72 28.89
N VAL A 65 -16.57 24.30 28.25
CA VAL A 65 -16.67 24.18 26.78
C VAL A 65 -16.56 25.54 26.08
N LEU A 66 -17.32 26.54 26.52
CA LEU A 66 -17.37 27.85 25.86
C LEU A 66 -16.05 28.62 25.99
N GLU A 67 -15.37 28.54 27.14
CA GLU A 67 -14.09 29.22 27.33
C GLU A 67 -13.05 28.67 26.36
N LYS A 68 -13.00 27.34 26.23
CA LYS A 68 -12.07 26.64 25.34
C LYS A 68 -12.36 26.88 23.88
N ILE A 69 -13.62 26.84 23.46
CA ILE A 69 -14.00 27.19 22.08
C ILE A 69 -13.82 28.70 21.80
N ILE A 70 -13.46 29.54 22.76
CA ILE A 70 -13.09 30.93 22.46
C ILE A 70 -11.58 31.10 22.50
N LYS A 71 -10.91 30.54 23.52
CA LYS A 71 -9.44 30.53 23.61
C LYS A 71 -8.80 29.83 22.41
N ASN A 72 -9.38 28.72 21.93
CA ASN A 72 -8.95 27.99 20.72
C ASN A 72 -9.00 28.80 19.42
N PHE A 73 -9.54 30.04 19.46
CA PHE A 73 -9.92 30.81 18.28
C PHE A 73 -9.36 32.24 18.29
N LEU A 74 -8.80 32.68 19.42
CA LEU A 74 -8.24 34.02 19.57
C LEU A 74 -6.81 34.16 19.06
N ASN A 75 -6.08 33.05 18.91
CA ASN A 75 -4.75 33.05 18.30
C ASN A 75 -4.88 32.98 16.77
N GLN A 76 -4.99 34.17 16.14
CA GLN A 76 -5.47 34.38 14.76
C GLN A 76 -4.60 33.87 13.61
N ASP A 77 -3.40 33.33 13.81
CA ASP A 77 -2.51 33.09 12.67
C ASP A 77 -2.66 31.71 11.98
N VAL A 78 -3.46 30.75 12.49
CA VAL A 78 -3.14 29.33 12.19
C VAL A 78 -4.30 28.35 11.90
N LEU A 79 -5.58 28.70 11.95
CA LEU A 79 -6.65 27.69 11.76
C LEU A 79 -7.57 27.97 10.56
N GLN A 80 -7.70 26.99 9.67
CA GLN A 80 -8.77 26.94 8.67
C GLN A 80 -10.11 26.72 9.38
N SER A 81 -11.20 27.24 8.82
CA SER A 81 -12.58 27.10 9.32
C SER A 81 -13.01 25.66 9.68
N LYS A 82 -12.33 24.66 9.12
CA LYS A 82 -12.56 23.22 9.37
C LYS A 82 -12.28 22.78 10.82
N THR A 83 -11.37 23.44 11.54
CA THR A 83 -11.04 23.11 12.93
C THR A 83 -12.10 23.60 13.92
N ILE A 84 -12.94 24.55 13.48
CA ILE A 84 -13.99 25.19 14.31
C ILE A 84 -15.11 24.20 14.65
N ASN A 85 -15.67 23.59 13.60
CA ASN A 85 -16.76 22.63 13.73
C ASN A 85 -16.32 21.38 14.49
N GLN A 86 -15.06 20.96 14.32
CA GLN A 86 -14.49 19.77 14.97
C GLN A 86 -14.49 19.85 16.50
N SER A 87 -14.12 20.99 17.09
CA SER A 87 -14.15 21.16 18.55
C SER A 87 -15.58 21.19 19.09
N VAL A 88 -16.51 21.84 18.40
CA VAL A 88 -17.94 21.85 18.78
C VAL A 88 -18.52 20.44 18.68
N ASP A 89 -18.29 19.74 17.57
CA ASP A 89 -18.74 18.38 17.33
C ASP A 89 -18.18 17.40 18.36
N PHE A 90 -16.92 17.56 18.78
CA PHE A 90 -16.32 16.77 19.86
C PHE A 90 -17.12 16.87 21.17
N TYR A 91 -17.38 18.08 21.66
CA TYR A 91 -18.06 18.27 22.94
C TYR A 91 -19.53 17.84 22.86
N MET A 92 -20.18 18.04 21.71
CA MET A 92 -21.54 17.57 21.45
C MET A 92 -21.64 16.06 21.49
N ASN A 93 -20.75 15.36 20.78
CA ASN A 93 -20.76 13.91 20.75
C ASN A 93 -20.32 13.30 22.08
N LEU A 94 -19.37 13.91 22.79
CA LEU A 94 -19.00 13.50 24.15
C LEU A 94 -20.17 13.61 25.12
N PHE A 95 -21.02 14.64 24.99
CA PHE A 95 -22.24 14.75 25.79
C PHE A 95 -23.23 13.64 25.46
N VAL A 96 -23.48 13.38 24.16
CA VAL A 96 -24.38 12.32 23.71
C VAL A 96 -23.88 10.93 24.15
N GLU A 97 -22.57 10.67 24.14
CA GLU A 97 -22.00 9.43 24.65
C GLU A 97 -22.23 9.27 26.17
N LYS A 98 -22.03 10.34 26.95
CA LYS A 98 -22.25 10.31 28.41
C LYS A 98 -23.74 10.20 28.76
N TYR A 99 -24.61 10.73 27.91
CA TYR A 99 -26.06 10.72 28.10
C TYR A 99 -26.79 10.20 26.85
N PRO A 100 -26.70 8.89 26.51
CA PRO A 100 -27.26 8.34 25.26
C PRO A 100 -28.75 8.60 25.07
N LYS A 101 -29.50 8.73 26.18
CA LYS A 101 -30.92 9.11 26.21
C LYS A 101 -31.24 10.44 25.51
N TYR A 102 -30.25 11.31 25.30
CA TYR A 102 -30.44 12.62 24.67
C TYR A 102 -29.96 12.70 23.21
N LYS A 103 -29.58 11.56 22.59
CA LYS A 103 -29.11 11.51 21.20
C LYS A 103 -30.07 12.18 20.21
N LEU A 104 -31.38 12.05 20.44
CA LEU A 104 -32.42 12.62 19.58
C LEU A 104 -32.52 14.16 19.64
N TYR A 105 -31.89 14.80 20.64
CA TYR A 105 -31.94 16.26 20.83
C TYR A 105 -30.67 16.98 20.32
N ASN A 106 -29.85 16.31 19.51
CA ASN A 106 -28.55 16.85 19.07
C ASN A 106 -28.68 18.20 18.33
N ILE A 107 -29.79 18.39 17.61
CA ILE A 107 -30.11 19.61 16.86
C ILE A 107 -30.37 20.78 17.82
N GLU A 108 -31.20 20.54 18.83
CA GLU A 108 -31.55 21.54 19.84
C GLU A 108 -30.33 21.89 20.71
N LEU A 109 -29.49 20.90 21.02
CA LEU A 109 -28.24 21.11 21.75
C LEU A 109 -27.26 22.00 20.94
N LYS A 110 -27.14 21.80 19.62
CA LYS A 110 -26.32 22.65 18.73
C LYS A 110 -26.87 24.07 18.65
N HIS A 111 -28.20 24.23 18.56
CA HIS A 111 -28.84 25.53 18.61
C HIS A 111 -28.57 26.28 19.91
N ILE A 112 -28.55 25.59 21.05
CA ILE A 112 -28.22 26.18 22.34
C ILE A 112 -26.79 26.72 22.34
N ILE A 113 -25.81 25.95 21.86
CA ILE A 113 -24.42 26.40 21.72
C ILE A 113 -24.31 27.60 20.78
N GLN A 114 -24.93 27.55 19.59
CA GLN A 114 -24.96 28.66 18.64
C GLN A 114 -25.49 29.94 19.31
N LYS A 115 -26.57 29.83 20.08
CA LYS A 115 -27.18 30.97 20.78
C LYS A 115 -26.27 31.54 21.86
N TYR A 116 -25.52 30.72 22.58
CA TYR A 116 -24.49 31.25 23.48
C TYR A 116 -23.46 32.10 22.70
N PHE A 117 -22.95 31.61 21.57
CA PHE A 117 -22.01 32.38 20.74
C PHE A 117 -22.60 33.66 20.15
N GLU A 118 -23.84 33.63 19.66
CA GLU A 118 -24.53 34.84 19.16
C GLU A 118 -24.65 35.92 20.24
N ILE A 119 -25.02 35.53 21.46
CA ILE A 119 -25.15 36.46 22.59
C ILE A 119 -23.79 37.06 22.92
N ILE A 120 -22.74 36.22 22.99
CA ILE A 120 -21.37 36.67 23.25
C ILE A 120 -20.90 37.65 22.15
N PHE A 121 -21.08 37.30 20.88
CA PHE A 121 -20.75 38.16 19.73
C PHE A 121 -21.46 39.52 19.82
N ARG A 122 -22.77 39.53 20.06
CA ARG A 122 -23.55 40.78 20.14
C ARG A 122 -23.08 41.69 21.27
N GLN A 123 -22.70 41.13 22.42
CA GLN A 123 -22.22 41.94 23.54
C GLN A 123 -20.80 42.45 23.30
N LEU A 124 -19.92 41.62 22.74
CA LEU A 124 -18.54 42.00 22.40
C LEU A 124 -18.48 43.05 21.30
N ASN A 125 -19.30 42.93 20.25
CA ASN A 125 -19.27 43.87 19.13
C ASN A 125 -19.60 45.32 19.58
N LYS A 126 -20.25 45.49 20.74
CA LYS A 126 -20.53 46.80 21.36
C LYS A 126 -19.33 47.41 22.10
N ILE A 127 -18.28 46.64 22.40
CA ILE A 127 -17.07 47.08 23.14
C ILE A 127 -16.13 47.85 22.22
N GLY A 128 -15.95 47.38 20.98
CA GLY A 128 -15.26 48.10 19.90
C GLY A 128 -13.73 48.23 20.05
N THR A 129 -13.07 47.51 20.97
CA THR A 129 -11.60 47.47 21.04
C THR A 129 -11.01 46.54 19.97
N PRO A 130 -9.74 46.71 19.56
CA PRO A 130 -9.09 45.81 18.60
C PRO A 130 -9.17 44.33 19.00
N GLU A 131 -8.96 44.02 20.27
CA GLU A 131 -9.05 42.66 20.83
C GLU A 131 -10.48 42.14 20.77
N SER A 132 -11.47 42.98 21.10
CA SER A 132 -12.88 42.62 21.00
C SER A 132 -13.34 42.41 19.56
N GLN A 133 -12.77 43.14 18.60
CA GLN A 133 -13.07 42.98 17.17
C GLN A 133 -12.45 41.70 16.62
N ALA A 134 -11.23 41.35 17.05
CA ALA A 134 -10.61 40.07 16.72
C ALA A 134 -11.47 38.89 17.22
N LEU A 135 -11.90 38.96 18.49
CA LEU A 135 -12.78 37.97 19.11
C LEU A 135 -14.15 37.88 18.40
N CYS A 136 -14.71 39.01 17.97
CA CYS A 136 -15.95 39.04 17.19
C CYS A 136 -15.80 38.38 15.81
N ARG A 137 -14.66 38.54 15.13
CA ARG A 137 -14.44 37.86 13.83
C ARG A 137 -14.47 36.36 14.02
N THR A 138 -13.78 35.83 15.03
CA THR A 138 -13.74 34.38 15.21
C THR A 138 -15.06 33.80 15.70
N ILE A 139 -15.77 34.50 16.60
CA ILE A 139 -17.12 34.06 17.00
C ILE A 139 -18.08 34.09 15.81
N ARG A 140 -17.94 35.03 14.87
CA ARG A 140 -18.76 35.06 13.66
C ARG A 140 -18.52 33.82 12.80
N GLU A 141 -17.27 33.42 12.60
CA GLU A 141 -16.94 32.19 11.86
C GLU A 141 -17.50 30.93 12.55
N ILE A 142 -17.46 30.86 13.89
CA ILE A 142 -18.12 29.80 14.67
C ILE A 142 -19.63 29.78 14.41
N ILE A 143 -20.29 30.95 14.49
CA ILE A 143 -21.73 31.06 14.26
C ILE A 143 -22.07 30.62 12.85
N GLU A 144 -21.34 31.10 11.83
CA GLU A 144 -21.55 30.74 10.42
C GLU A 144 -21.33 29.25 10.16
N GLY A 145 -20.31 28.64 10.76
CA GLY A 145 -20.04 27.21 10.65
C GLY A 145 -21.17 26.35 11.24
N ILE A 146 -21.64 26.70 12.45
CA ILE A 146 -22.77 26.02 13.08
C ILE A 146 -24.07 26.29 12.31
N ASP A 147 -24.28 27.50 11.80
CA ASP A 147 -25.49 27.87 11.06
C ASP A 147 -25.62 27.07 9.76
N ARG A 148 -24.53 26.88 9.01
CA ARG A 148 -24.54 26.00 7.81
C ARG A 148 -24.97 24.57 8.17
N GLN A 149 -24.41 24.02 9.25
CA GLN A 149 -24.80 22.68 9.73
C GLN A 149 -26.28 22.62 10.15
N LEU A 150 -26.78 23.65 10.85
CA LEU A 150 -28.15 23.71 11.34
C LEU A 150 -29.17 23.95 10.23
N GLN A 151 -28.86 24.80 9.24
CA GLN A 151 -29.71 25.02 8.07
C GLN A 151 -29.90 23.72 7.28
N HIS A 152 -28.83 22.94 7.12
CA HIS A 152 -28.88 21.61 6.50
C HIS A 152 -29.78 20.64 7.29
N ILE A 153 -29.60 20.56 8.61
CA ILE A 153 -30.44 19.65 9.42
C ILE A 153 -31.90 20.12 9.47
N THR A 154 -32.14 21.42 9.48
CA THR A 154 -33.50 21.99 9.46
C THR A 154 -34.18 21.75 8.13
N ALA A 155 -33.47 21.83 7.00
CA ALA A 155 -34.00 21.44 5.69
C ALA A 155 -34.41 19.95 5.67
N ILE A 156 -33.59 19.07 6.26
CA ILE A 156 -33.91 17.64 6.41
C ILE A 156 -35.17 17.45 7.28
N VAL A 157 -35.29 18.17 8.40
CA VAL A 157 -36.41 18.05 9.35
C VAL A 157 -37.71 18.66 8.80
N ASP A 158 -37.62 19.78 8.08
CA ASP A 158 -38.78 20.45 7.48
C ASP A 158 -39.32 19.65 6.28
N ASP A 159 -38.45 19.03 5.48
CA ASP A 159 -38.86 18.04 4.49
C ASP A 159 -39.50 16.80 5.16
N ASN A 160 -38.93 16.32 6.28
CA ASN A 160 -39.52 15.22 7.06
C ASN A 160 -40.91 15.56 7.63
N ASN A 161 -41.10 16.79 8.12
CA ASN A 161 -42.36 17.26 8.72
C ASN A 161 -43.45 17.59 7.70
N ALA A 162 -43.07 18.09 6.51
CA ALA A 162 -43.99 18.24 5.39
C ALA A 162 -44.56 16.88 4.92
N MET A 163 -43.78 15.81 5.10
CA MET A 163 -44.10 14.44 4.65
C MET A 163 -44.86 13.57 5.67
N LEU A 164 -45.03 14.00 6.92
CA LEU A 164 -45.96 13.36 7.87
C LEU A 164 -47.45 13.50 7.48
N LYS A 165 -47.76 14.25 6.42
CA LYS A 165 -49.12 14.49 5.91
C LYS A 165 -49.55 13.59 4.75
N GLN A 166 -48.71 12.69 4.25
CA GLN A 166 -49.11 11.75 3.19
C GLN A 166 -48.63 10.34 3.52
N VAL A 167 -49.58 9.42 3.70
CA VAL A 167 -49.31 8.00 3.91
C VAL A 167 -49.82 7.24 2.67
N VAL A 168 -48.96 6.38 2.11
CA VAL A 168 -49.15 4.96 1.77
C VAL A 168 -48.14 4.58 0.66
N ASN A 169 -47.45 3.45 0.87
CA ASN A 169 -46.36 2.83 0.10
C ASN A 169 -44.94 3.33 0.42
N GLY A 170 -44.05 2.38 0.76
CA GLY A 170 -42.67 2.71 1.11
C GLY A 170 -41.91 3.24 -0.11
N ASN A 171 -41.31 4.42 0.03
CA ASN A 171 -40.59 5.10 -1.04
C ASN A 171 -39.25 5.63 -0.50
N PHE A 172 -38.21 5.60 -1.33
CA PHE A 172 -36.89 6.12 -0.98
C PHE A 172 -36.72 7.54 -1.51
N ARG A 173 -36.35 8.49 -0.64
CA ARG A 173 -36.22 9.91 -0.99
C ARG A 173 -34.86 10.19 -1.64
N ILE A 174 -34.75 9.82 -2.91
CA ILE A 174 -33.51 9.91 -3.68
C ILE A 174 -32.89 11.31 -3.65
N ARG A 175 -33.70 12.36 -3.86
CA ARG A 175 -33.21 13.73 -3.94
C ARG A 175 -32.57 14.19 -2.63
N SER A 176 -33.28 14.04 -1.52
CA SER A 176 -32.78 14.40 -0.19
C SER A 176 -31.53 13.58 0.16
N TYR A 177 -31.50 12.30 -0.19
CA TYR A 177 -30.32 11.46 0.02
C TYR A 177 -29.08 11.95 -0.76
N ILE A 178 -29.24 12.28 -2.04
CA ILE A 178 -28.16 12.78 -2.91
C ILE A 178 -27.65 14.13 -2.42
N GLU A 179 -28.55 15.04 -2.05
CA GLU A 179 -28.20 16.37 -1.50
C GLU A 179 -27.39 16.20 -0.20
N THR A 180 -27.84 15.36 0.73
CA THR A 180 -27.10 15.06 1.98
C THR A 180 -25.73 14.43 1.69
N LEU A 181 -25.64 13.50 0.72
CA LEU A 181 -24.38 12.84 0.39
C LEU A 181 -23.36 13.82 -0.23
N LEU A 182 -23.81 14.70 -1.13
CA LEU A 182 -22.97 15.75 -1.74
C LEU A 182 -22.42 16.72 -0.69
N GLU A 183 -23.24 17.12 0.29
CA GLU A 183 -22.80 18.04 1.35
C GLU A 183 -21.84 17.35 2.33
N THR A 184 -22.18 16.14 2.80
CA THR A 184 -21.35 15.37 3.74
C THR A 184 -19.97 15.06 3.15
N LEU A 185 -19.92 14.71 1.86
CA LEU A 185 -18.67 14.44 1.16
C LEU A 185 -17.97 15.74 0.74
N GLY A 186 -18.70 16.79 0.38
CA GLY A 186 -18.14 18.10 -0.01
C GLY A 186 -17.30 18.76 1.09
N ASP A 187 -17.70 18.64 2.36
CA ASP A 187 -16.88 19.10 3.49
C ASP A 187 -15.56 18.30 3.64
N SER A 188 -15.54 17.06 3.15
CA SER A 188 -14.38 16.16 3.19
C SER A 188 -13.52 16.21 1.90
N PHE A 189 -14.11 16.59 0.78
CA PHE A 189 -13.51 16.64 -0.56
C PHE A 189 -13.39 18.09 -1.04
N ASP A 190 -12.21 18.66 -0.90
CA ASP A 190 -11.89 19.93 -1.54
C ASP A 190 -11.42 19.68 -2.97
N GLN A 191 -12.31 19.94 -3.94
CA GLN A 191 -12.04 19.75 -5.36
C GLN A 191 -10.83 20.55 -5.86
N SER A 192 -10.48 21.67 -5.20
CA SER A 192 -9.30 22.47 -5.55
C SER A 192 -7.97 21.77 -5.22
N ASN A 193 -8.02 20.75 -4.35
CA ASN A 193 -6.88 19.99 -3.86
C ASN A 193 -6.75 18.60 -4.52
N TYR A 194 -7.67 18.23 -5.42
CA TYR A 194 -7.63 16.96 -6.13
C TYR A 194 -7.10 17.15 -7.56
N PHE A 195 -6.23 16.24 -7.98
CA PHE A 195 -5.67 16.21 -9.33
C PHE A 195 -6.35 15.09 -10.13
N GLU A 196 -6.89 15.46 -11.29
CA GLU A 196 -7.50 14.48 -12.20
C GLU A 196 -6.48 13.45 -12.64
N ARG A 197 -6.88 12.18 -12.52
CA ARG A 197 -6.06 11.00 -12.84
C ARG A 197 -6.92 9.93 -13.48
N SER A 198 -6.23 8.97 -14.08
CA SER A 198 -6.82 7.87 -14.82
C SER A 198 -6.60 6.55 -14.09
N LEU A 199 -7.42 5.56 -14.42
CA LEU A 199 -7.26 4.18 -14.01
C LEU A 199 -6.60 3.37 -15.12
N PHE A 200 -5.73 2.43 -14.75
CA PHE A 200 -5.13 1.47 -15.67
C PHE A 200 -5.07 0.07 -15.03
N GLN A 201 -4.91 -0.97 -15.86
CA GLN A 201 -4.67 -2.34 -15.40
C GLN A 201 -3.19 -2.68 -15.54
N ASP A 202 -2.61 -3.44 -14.63
CA ASP A 202 -1.20 -3.85 -14.69
C ASP A 202 -1.01 -5.04 -15.65
N THR A 203 -1.36 -4.82 -16.91
CA THR A 203 -1.22 -5.76 -18.02
C THR A 203 -0.58 -5.03 -19.20
N GLU A 204 0.34 -5.68 -19.92
CA GLU A 204 0.99 -5.08 -21.08
C GLU A 204 -0.03 -4.54 -22.11
N GLY A 205 0.12 -3.27 -22.49
CA GLY A 205 -0.75 -2.61 -23.46
C GLY A 205 -2.10 -2.10 -22.92
N SER A 206 -2.30 -2.08 -21.59
CA SER A 206 -3.51 -1.51 -21.00
C SER A 206 -3.64 -0.01 -21.32
N LYS A 207 -4.88 0.43 -21.58
CA LYS A 207 -5.20 1.84 -21.84
C LYS A 207 -5.71 2.48 -20.57
N GLU A 208 -5.21 3.68 -20.29
CA GLU A 208 -5.76 4.56 -19.27
C GLU A 208 -7.21 4.92 -19.58
N LYS A 209 -8.06 4.92 -18.56
CA LYS A 209 -9.50 5.24 -18.67
C LYS A 209 -9.92 6.14 -17.51
N ASP A 210 -10.98 6.93 -17.71
CA ASP A 210 -11.61 7.63 -16.59
C ASP A 210 -12.26 6.63 -15.63
N SER A 211 -12.31 7.01 -14.36
CA SER A 211 -12.84 6.18 -13.28
C SER A 211 -14.33 5.86 -13.47
N LEU A 212 -15.14 6.82 -13.94
CA LEU A 212 -16.58 6.61 -14.12
C LEU A 212 -16.83 5.66 -15.28
N ASP A 213 -16.16 5.87 -16.40
CA ASP A 213 -16.23 4.97 -17.56
C ASP A 213 -15.82 3.54 -17.16
N THR A 214 -14.79 3.41 -16.32
CA THR A 214 -14.34 2.11 -15.80
C THR A 214 -15.42 1.47 -14.91
N LEU A 215 -16.02 2.21 -13.99
CA LEU A 215 -17.10 1.69 -13.15
C LEU A 215 -18.30 1.23 -13.99
N LEU A 216 -18.72 2.06 -14.95
CA LEU A 216 -19.84 1.78 -15.84
C LEU A 216 -19.56 0.57 -16.74
N GLN A 217 -18.32 0.40 -17.21
CA GLN A 217 -17.94 -0.71 -18.07
C GLN A 217 -17.87 -2.05 -17.32
N TYR A 218 -17.23 -2.07 -16.13
CA TYR A 218 -16.89 -3.33 -15.46
C TYR A 218 -17.88 -3.74 -14.37
N HIS A 219 -18.78 -2.84 -13.96
CA HIS A 219 -19.72 -2.93 -12.82
C HIS A 219 -19.08 -3.18 -11.46
N LYS A 220 -17.86 -3.73 -11.42
CA LYS A 220 -17.09 -4.04 -10.25
C LYS A 220 -15.67 -3.55 -10.50
N VAL A 221 -15.15 -2.74 -9.60
CA VAL A 221 -13.82 -2.13 -9.72
C VAL A 221 -13.13 -2.29 -8.37
N VAL A 222 -11.94 -2.87 -8.37
CA VAL A 222 -11.06 -2.89 -7.20
C VAL A 222 -9.88 -1.99 -7.47
N LEU A 223 -9.86 -0.84 -6.80
CA LEU A 223 -8.80 0.13 -6.91
C LEU A 223 -7.66 -0.17 -5.92
N LYS A 224 -6.54 -0.64 -6.46
CA LYS A 224 -5.30 -0.92 -5.73
C LYS A 224 -4.35 0.27 -5.82
N GLY A 225 -3.50 0.40 -4.82
CA GLY A 225 -2.41 1.38 -4.81
C GLY A 225 -1.80 1.56 -3.44
N GLU A 226 -0.65 2.22 -3.38
CA GLU A 226 0.06 2.51 -2.15
C GLU A 226 -0.73 3.42 -1.19
N ALA A 227 -0.24 3.54 0.04
CA ALA A 227 -0.79 4.49 1.01
C ALA A 227 -0.59 5.93 0.51
N GLY A 228 -1.59 6.80 0.70
CA GLY A 228 -1.50 8.20 0.25
C GLY A 228 -1.78 8.45 -1.24
N PHE A 229 -2.00 7.40 -2.05
CA PHE A 229 -2.28 7.53 -3.49
C PHE A 229 -3.61 8.20 -3.86
N GLY A 230 -4.42 8.60 -2.87
CA GLY A 230 -5.69 9.30 -3.12
C GLY A 230 -6.85 8.42 -3.60
N LYS A 231 -6.87 7.13 -3.24
CA LYS A 231 -7.97 6.19 -3.58
C LYS A 231 -9.33 6.63 -3.01
N THR A 232 -9.36 7.10 -1.76
CA THR A 232 -10.54 7.69 -1.13
C THR A 232 -11.00 8.96 -1.85
N PHE A 233 -10.07 9.80 -2.31
CA PHE A 233 -10.43 10.99 -3.09
C PHE A 233 -11.00 10.63 -4.47
N GLU A 234 -10.48 9.59 -5.12
CA GLU A 234 -11.06 9.08 -6.37
C GLU A 234 -12.50 8.59 -6.15
N THR A 235 -12.73 7.90 -5.03
CA THR A 235 -14.07 7.45 -4.61
C THR A 235 -15.01 8.65 -4.44
N PHE A 236 -14.57 9.72 -3.79
CA PHE A 236 -15.38 10.94 -3.62
C PHE A 236 -15.65 11.66 -4.95
N LYS A 237 -14.66 11.73 -5.85
CA LYS A 237 -14.86 12.26 -7.21
C LYS A 237 -15.98 11.49 -7.92
N LEU A 238 -15.92 10.16 -7.91
CA LEU A 238 -16.91 9.30 -8.55
C LEU A 238 -18.32 9.50 -7.97
N ILE A 239 -18.43 9.55 -6.65
CA ILE A 239 -19.71 9.78 -5.99
C ILE A 239 -20.27 11.15 -6.39
N ASN A 240 -19.44 12.20 -6.37
CA ASN A 240 -19.86 13.55 -6.79
C ASN A 240 -20.32 13.59 -8.25
N GLN A 241 -19.63 12.89 -9.15
CA GLN A 241 -20.03 12.79 -10.56
C GLN A 241 -21.38 12.06 -10.73
N LEU A 242 -21.57 10.93 -10.04
CA LEU A 242 -22.83 10.18 -10.08
C LEU A 242 -24.00 10.98 -9.52
N CYS A 243 -23.79 11.68 -8.41
CA CYS A 243 -24.79 12.58 -7.82
C CYS A 243 -25.16 13.73 -8.79
N ALA A 244 -24.16 14.42 -9.35
CA ALA A 244 -24.38 15.54 -10.26
C ALA A 244 -25.05 15.12 -11.58
N GLN A 245 -24.77 13.90 -12.05
CA GLN A 245 -25.31 13.32 -13.28
C GLN A 245 -26.38 12.27 -13.01
N TYR A 246 -27.05 12.33 -11.86
CA TYR A 246 -28.05 11.33 -11.46
C TYR A 246 -29.17 11.17 -12.49
N SER A 247 -29.60 12.26 -13.12
CA SER A 247 -30.60 12.25 -14.19
C SER A 247 -30.20 11.39 -15.40
N ASN A 248 -28.90 11.23 -15.66
CA ASN A 248 -28.37 10.46 -16.78
C ASN A 248 -28.26 8.97 -16.45
N TYR A 249 -27.72 8.63 -15.27
CA TYR A 249 -27.40 7.24 -14.92
C TYR A 249 -28.44 6.56 -14.03
N GLN A 250 -29.26 7.33 -13.31
CA GLN A 250 -30.22 6.84 -12.31
C GLN A 250 -29.60 5.94 -11.22
N LEU A 251 -28.29 6.11 -10.95
CA LEU A 251 -27.54 5.37 -9.94
C LEU A 251 -27.42 6.17 -8.64
N ILE A 252 -27.78 5.53 -7.54
CA ILE A 252 -27.73 6.07 -6.18
C ILE A 252 -26.42 5.58 -5.54
N PRO A 253 -25.41 6.47 -5.36
CA PRO A 253 -24.16 6.09 -4.73
C PRO A 253 -24.33 5.89 -3.23
N VAL A 254 -23.80 4.80 -2.67
CA VAL A 254 -23.78 4.52 -1.23
C VAL A 254 -22.34 4.35 -0.78
N TYR A 255 -21.90 5.22 0.13
CA TYR A 255 -20.53 5.23 0.63
C TYR A 255 -20.39 4.54 2.00
N VAL A 256 -19.50 3.55 2.07
CA VAL A 256 -19.21 2.75 3.25
C VAL A 256 -17.69 2.74 3.52
N PRO A 257 -17.19 3.57 4.46
CA PRO A 257 -15.84 3.42 4.98
C PRO A 257 -15.74 2.08 5.73
N LEU A 258 -14.87 1.17 5.29
CA LEU A 258 -14.76 -0.17 5.87
C LEU A 258 -14.14 -0.19 7.27
N MET A 259 -13.52 0.92 7.67
CA MET A 259 -13.21 1.21 9.06
C MET A 259 -14.44 1.07 9.99
N GLN A 260 -15.63 1.45 9.53
CA GLN A 260 -16.89 1.34 10.28
C GLN A 260 -17.35 -0.12 10.42
N TYR A 261 -16.98 -0.98 9.47
CA TYR A 261 -17.30 -2.41 9.51
C TYR A 261 -16.54 -3.12 10.65
N VAL A 262 -15.31 -2.68 10.96
CA VAL A 262 -14.52 -3.21 12.09
C VAL A 262 -15.23 -2.99 13.43
N ASP A 263 -15.85 -1.83 13.57
CA ASP A 263 -16.45 -1.34 14.82
C ASP A 263 -17.92 -1.74 14.99
N GLY A 264 -18.59 -2.16 13.92
CA GLY A 264 -20.01 -2.57 13.93
C GLY A 264 -20.23 -3.98 14.51
N LEU A 265 -21.34 -4.15 15.24
CA LEU A 265 -21.82 -5.47 15.68
C LEU A 265 -22.71 -6.16 14.62
N GLY A 266 -22.91 -5.53 13.46
CA GLY A 266 -23.86 -5.97 12.43
C GLY A 266 -23.24 -6.65 11.20
N THR A 267 -24.10 -6.97 10.23
CA THR A 267 -23.73 -7.41 8.88
C THR A 267 -23.45 -6.20 7.96
N LEU A 268 -22.73 -6.40 6.85
CA LEU A 268 -22.50 -5.39 5.81
C LEU A 268 -23.82 -4.81 5.31
N PHE A 269 -24.84 -5.65 5.16
CA PHE A 269 -26.16 -5.25 4.74
C PHE A 269 -26.84 -4.32 5.75
N GLU A 270 -26.74 -4.60 7.06
CA GLU A 270 -27.25 -3.73 8.12
C GLU A 270 -26.55 -2.37 8.14
N ILE A 271 -25.24 -2.34 7.86
CA ILE A 271 -24.49 -1.07 7.75
C ILE A 271 -25.03 -0.24 6.58
N ILE A 272 -25.23 -0.85 5.41
CA ILE A 272 -25.82 -0.18 4.24
C ILE A 272 -27.23 0.32 4.58
N GLN A 273 -28.05 -0.52 5.20
CA GLN A 273 -29.41 -0.16 5.59
C GLN A 273 -29.45 1.04 6.53
N SER A 274 -28.60 1.05 7.56
CA SER A 274 -28.56 2.16 8.53
C SER A 274 -28.24 3.51 7.90
N LYS A 275 -27.49 3.55 6.79
CA LYS A 275 -27.16 4.78 6.06
C LYS A 275 -28.32 5.30 5.20
N MET A 276 -29.21 4.42 4.76
CA MET A 276 -30.31 4.73 3.84
C MET A 276 -31.65 4.85 4.54
N GLU A 277 -31.82 4.17 5.68
CA GLU A 277 -33.05 4.15 6.47
C GLU A 277 -33.59 5.55 6.84
N PRO A 278 -32.77 6.56 7.20
CA PRO A 278 -33.28 7.90 7.49
C PRO A 278 -34.02 8.58 6.33
N PHE A 279 -33.85 8.08 5.10
CA PHE A 279 -34.43 8.63 3.87
C PHE A 279 -35.57 7.75 3.32
N CYS A 280 -35.99 6.73 4.08
CA CYS A 280 -37.07 5.84 3.70
C CYS A 280 -38.40 6.29 4.33
N GLU A 281 -39.48 6.19 3.56
CA GLU A 281 -40.84 6.29 4.07
C GLU A 281 -41.43 4.90 4.28
N GLY A 282 -42.21 4.71 5.35
CA GLY A 282 -42.85 3.42 5.63
C GLY A 282 -41.86 2.30 5.93
N ASN A 283 -41.94 1.18 5.20
CA ASN A 283 -41.09 0.00 5.44
C ASN A 283 -39.70 0.18 4.82
N SER A 284 -38.75 0.69 5.60
CA SER A 284 -37.35 0.96 5.17
C SER A 284 -36.68 -0.26 4.54
N LYS A 285 -36.86 -1.45 5.13
CA LYS A 285 -36.28 -2.70 4.64
C LYS A 285 -36.78 -3.06 3.24
N GLU A 286 -38.08 -2.89 2.99
CA GLU A 286 -38.68 -3.19 1.69
C GLU A 286 -38.25 -2.17 0.64
N ALA A 287 -38.27 -0.87 0.97
CA ALA A 287 -37.82 0.19 0.06
C ALA A 287 -36.36 -0.02 -0.38
N ILE A 288 -35.45 -0.29 0.57
CA ILE A 288 -34.04 -0.52 0.27
C ILE A 288 -33.85 -1.80 -0.57
N ASN A 289 -34.54 -2.88 -0.23
CA ASN A 289 -34.50 -4.12 -1.03
C ASN A 289 -34.97 -3.90 -2.48
N GLN A 290 -35.97 -3.04 -2.70
CA GLN A 290 -36.43 -2.69 -4.04
C GLN A 290 -35.33 -1.95 -4.83
N LEU A 291 -34.57 -1.04 -4.20
CA LEU A 291 -33.45 -0.37 -4.87
C LEU A 291 -32.37 -1.35 -5.33
N PHE A 292 -32.04 -2.33 -4.47
CA PHE A 292 -31.13 -3.41 -4.82
C PHE A 292 -31.65 -4.25 -6.00
N ALA A 293 -32.93 -4.66 -5.96
CA ALA A 293 -33.55 -5.47 -7.01
C ALA A 293 -33.71 -4.72 -8.35
N ASN A 294 -33.90 -3.40 -8.29
CA ASN A 294 -34.03 -2.53 -9.46
C ASN A 294 -32.68 -2.10 -10.04
N ASN A 295 -31.56 -2.54 -9.46
CA ASN A 295 -30.19 -2.24 -9.91
C ASN A 295 -29.85 -0.75 -9.89
N GLN A 296 -30.37 -0.02 -8.89
CA GLN A 296 -30.23 1.43 -8.80
C GLN A 296 -29.05 1.85 -7.91
N LEU A 297 -28.23 0.93 -7.40
CA LEU A 297 -27.20 1.24 -6.42
C LEU A 297 -25.78 1.18 -7.01
N ALA A 298 -24.96 2.15 -6.61
CA ALA A 298 -23.51 2.12 -6.77
C ALA A 298 -22.86 2.12 -5.38
N LEU A 299 -22.35 0.96 -4.96
CA LEU A 299 -21.82 0.72 -3.62
C LEU A 299 -20.30 0.97 -3.60
N PHE A 300 -19.86 1.90 -2.76
CA PHE A 300 -18.46 2.27 -2.59
C PHE A 300 -17.96 1.80 -1.22
N PHE A 301 -17.01 0.87 -1.22
CA PHE A 301 -16.38 0.29 -0.04
C PHE A 301 -14.92 0.74 0.05
N ASP A 302 -14.66 1.71 0.92
CA ASP A 302 -13.34 2.35 1.01
C ASP A 302 -12.50 1.78 2.16
N GLY A 303 -11.31 1.28 1.85
CA GLY A 303 -10.29 0.84 2.80
C GLY A 303 -10.41 -0.60 3.27
N ILE A 304 -10.34 -1.60 2.36
CA ILE A 304 -10.33 -3.02 2.77
C ILE A 304 -9.17 -3.30 3.75
N ASP A 305 -8.03 -2.64 3.55
CA ASP A 305 -6.85 -2.75 4.39
C ASP A 305 -7.01 -2.12 5.80
N ASP A 306 -8.12 -1.41 6.06
CA ASP A 306 -8.48 -0.93 7.40
C ASP A 306 -9.18 -2.00 8.24
N ILE A 307 -9.61 -3.13 7.64
CA ILE A 307 -10.12 -4.29 8.37
C ILE A 307 -8.94 -5.11 8.88
N ILE A 308 -8.38 -4.70 10.02
CA ILE A 308 -7.18 -5.30 10.62
C ILE A 308 -7.39 -6.79 10.96
N ASP A 309 -8.47 -7.10 11.69
CA ASP A 309 -8.81 -8.47 12.09
C ASP A 309 -9.12 -9.37 10.87
N GLU A 310 -8.34 -10.44 10.70
CA GLU A 310 -8.47 -11.35 9.56
C GLU A 310 -9.82 -12.08 9.52
N ARG A 311 -10.40 -12.43 10.67
CA ARG A 311 -11.71 -13.11 10.72
C ARG A 311 -12.82 -12.16 10.28
N LYS A 312 -12.75 -10.89 10.69
CA LYS A 312 -13.68 -9.85 10.22
C LYS A 312 -13.51 -9.60 8.72
N ARG A 313 -12.27 -9.55 8.22
CA ARG A 313 -11.99 -9.36 6.79
C ARG A 313 -12.52 -10.53 5.96
N PHE A 314 -12.35 -11.76 6.44
CA PHE A 314 -12.95 -12.95 5.85
C PHE A 314 -14.48 -12.86 5.82
N LYS A 315 -15.10 -12.50 6.94
CA LYS A 315 -16.55 -12.28 7.02
C LYS A 315 -17.01 -11.22 6.01
N PHE A 316 -16.26 -10.12 5.89
CA PHE A 316 -16.55 -9.05 4.93
C PHE A 316 -16.55 -9.56 3.48
N PHE A 317 -15.51 -10.29 3.08
CA PHE A 317 -15.43 -10.85 1.72
C PHE A 317 -16.57 -11.82 1.43
N SER A 318 -16.92 -12.68 2.39
CA SER A 318 -18.06 -13.59 2.29
C SER A 318 -19.38 -12.83 2.08
N GLU A 319 -19.68 -11.83 2.93
CA GLU A 319 -20.92 -11.05 2.85
C GLU A 319 -21.00 -10.24 1.54
N VAL A 320 -19.89 -9.65 1.09
CA VAL A 320 -19.90 -8.86 -0.14
C VAL A 320 -19.97 -9.73 -1.40
N ASN A 321 -19.33 -10.91 -1.42
CA ASN A 321 -19.49 -11.86 -2.51
C ASN A 321 -20.93 -12.39 -2.59
N GLN A 322 -21.58 -12.63 -1.44
CA GLN A 322 -23.00 -12.95 -1.42
C GLN A 322 -23.85 -11.81 -1.99
N LEU A 323 -23.58 -10.57 -1.59
CA LEU A 323 -24.28 -9.38 -2.07
C LEU A 323 -24.13 -9.20 -3.59
N MET A 324 -22.90 -9.31 -4.10
CA MET A 324 -22.61 -9.25 -5.54
C MET A 324 -23.26 -10.40 -6.31
N THR A 325 -23.31 -11.59 -5.73
CA THR A 325 -23.96 -12.75 -6.37
C THR A 325 -25.47 -12.58 -6.46
N GLN A 326 -26.09 -12.04 -5.41
CA GLN A 326 -27.53 -11.80 -5.36
C GLN A 326 -27.95 -10.64 -6.26
N TYR A 327 -27.13 -9.60 -6.35
CA TYR A 327 -27.47 -8.34 -7.01
C TYR A 327 -26.44 -7.92 -8.06
N LYS A 328 -26.15 -8.82 -9.01
CA LYS A 328 -25.04 -8.73 -10.00
C LYS A 328 -25.00 -7.48 -10.88
N GLN A 329 -26.13 -6.80 -11.07
CA GLN A 329 -26.23 -5.65 -11.97
C GLN A 329 -26.00 -4.32 -11.26
N ASN A 330 -25.94 -4.30 -9.92
CA ASN A 330 -25.52 -3.11 -9.19
C ASN A 330 -24.02 -2.86 -9.38
N PHE A 331 -23.59 -1.64 -9.07
CA PHE A 331 -22.20 -1.23 -9.22
C PHE A 331 -21.46 -1.35 -7.89
N PHE A 332 -20.21 -1.81 -7.94
CA PHE A 332 -19.37 -2.06 -6.78
C PHE A 332 -17.99 -1.45 -6.99
N PHE A 333 -17.55 -0.61 -6.07
CA PHE A 333 -16.24 0.03 -6.12
C PHE A 333 -15.53 -0.19 -4.80
N PHE A 334 -14.33 -0.76 -4.84
CA PHE A 334 -13.53 -1.11 -3.67
C PHE A 334 -12.20 -0.38 -3.70
N THR A 335 -11.66 -0.03 -2.55
CA THR A 335 -10.28 0.47 -2.44
C THR A 335 -9.47 -0.37 -1.46
N THR A 336 -8.17 -0.55 -1.75
CA THR A 336 -7.26 -1.31 -0.88
C THR A 336 -5.80 -0.96 -1.15
N ARG A 337 -4.92 -1.20 -0.16
CA ARG A 337 -3.47 -1.30 -0.37
C ARG A 337 -3.08 -2.59 -1.08
N ASN A 338 -1.95 -2.57 -1.79
CA ASN A 338 -1.43 -3.69 -2.57
C ASN A 338 -1.17 -4.95 -1.72
N ASN A 339 -0.66 -4.79 -0.51
CA ASN A 339 -0.22 -5.87 0.36
C ASN A 339 -1.35 -6.57 1.16
N ARG A 340 -2.57 -6.04 1.15
CA ARG A 340 -3.68 -6.51 2.01
C ARG A 340 -4.84 -7.14 1.26
N TYR A 341 -4.76 -7.19 -0.07
CA TYR A 341 -5.76 -7.76 -0.95
C TYR A 341 -5.11 -8.70 -1.97
N LYS A 342 -5.44 -9.98 -1.86
CA LYS A 342 -4.95 -11.14 -2.62
C LYS A 342 -5.93 -11.56 -3.70
N ASN A 343 -6.58 -10.61 -4.36
CA ASN A 343 -7.57 -10.86 -5.41
C ASN A 343 -8.89 -11.47 -4.93
N GLU A 344 -9.26 -11.27 -3.65
CA GLU A 344 -10.44 -11.87 -3.04
C GLU A 344 -11.78 -11.58 -3.73
N LEU A 345 -11.81 -10.53 -4.57
CA LEU A 345 -12.95 -10.08 -5.34
C LEU A 345 -12.73 -10.29 -6.85
N GLY A 346 -11.75 -11.08 -7.30
CA GLY A 346 -11.50 -11.33 -8.73
C GLY A 346 -10.27 -10.61 -9.27
N GLU A 347 -9.58 -11.27 -10.21
CA GLU A 347 -8.38 -10.72 -10.87
C GLU A 347 -8.71 -9.73 -11.99
N GLU A 348 -9.76 -10.01 -12.78
CA GLU A 348 -10.09 -9.30 -14.02
C GLU A 348 -10.49 -7.82 -13.84
N LYS A 349 -10.65 -7.38 -12.59
CA LYS A 349 -11.26 -6.09 -12.23
C LYS A 349 -10.40 -5.25 -11.28
N ASN A 350 -9.11 -5.56 -11.21
CA ASN A 350 -8.12 -4.79 -10.48
C ASN A 350 -7.61 -3.63 -11.34
N PHE A 351 -7.66 -2.42 -10.77
CA PHE A 351 -7.19 -1.19 -11.39
C PHE A 351 -6.25 -0.46 -10.46
N PHE A 352 -5.38 0.36 -11.05
CA PHE A 352 -4.43 1.21 -10.36
C PHE A 352 -4.66 2.66 -10.79
N LEU A 353 -4.48 3.58 -9.85
CA LEU A 353 -4.44 5.01 -10.15
C LEU A 353 -3.10 5.37 -10.77
N THR A 354 -3.11 6.21 -11.80
CA THR A 354 -1.87 6.81 -12.31
C THR A 354 -1.19 7.68 -11.25
N ASN A 355 0.13 7.81 -11.38
CA ASN A 355 0.92 8.75 -10.58
C ASN A 355 0.51 10.20 -10.88
N LEU A 356 0.75 11.13 -9.96
CA LEU A 356 0.69 12.54 -10.32
C LEU A 356 1.74 12.85 -11.39
N ALA A 357 1.30 13.41 -12.52
CA ALA A 357 2.22 13.78 -13.58
C ALA A 357 3.12 14.93 -13.13
N ASP A 358 4.42 14.86 -13.47
CA ASP A 358 5.40 15.90 -13.11
C ASP A 358 4.95 17.30 -13.59
N SER A 359 4.26 17.39 -14.73
CA SER A 359 3.67 18.63 -15.26
C SER A 359 2.54 19.19 -14.40
N MET A 360 1.69 18.34 -13.82
CA MET A 360 0.60 18.76 -12.92
C MET A 360 1.18 19.35 -11.64
N ILE A 361 2.17 18.67 -11.05
CA ILE A 361 2.89 19.12 -9.85
C ILE A 361 3.51 20.50 -10.11
N GLN A 362 4.28 20.65 -11.20
CA GLN A 362 4.92 21.91 -11.55
C GLN A 362 3.90 23.04 -11.78
N SER A 363 2.80 22.77 -12.48
CA SER A 363 1.76 23.78 -12.75
C SER A 363 1.08 24.29 -11.47
N ASP A 364 0.82 23.42 -10.50
CA ASP A 364 0.23 23.80 -9.22
C ASP A 364 1.22 24.63 -8.38
N LEU A 365 2.49 24.26 -8.35
CA LEU A 365 3.53 25.05 -7.66
C LEU A 365 3.70 26.44 -8.26
N ILE A 366 3.72 26.55 -9.60
CA ILE A 366 3.75 27.84 -10.30
C ILE A 366 2.52 28.68 -9.96
N ARG A 367 1.33 28.07 -9.93
CA ARG A 367 0.07 28.74 -9.55
C ARG A 367 0.13 29.30 -8.12
N LEU A 368 0.81 28.62 -7.22
CA LEU A 368 1.04 29.07 -5.83
C LEU A 368 2.13 30.15 -5.72
N GLY A 369 2.68 30.61 -6.83
CA GLY A 369 3.73 31.64 -6.87
C GLY A 369 5.13 31.11 -6.55
N TRP A 370 5.32 29.79 -6.54
CA TRP A 370 6.62 29.18 -6.29
C TRP A 370 7.32 28.92 -7.63
N TYR A 371 8.49 29.54 -7.83
CA TYR A 371 9.36 29.27 -8.97
C TYR A 371 10.50 28.36 -8.54
N SER A 372 10.43 27.08 -8.88
CA SER A 372 11.64 26.23 -8.94
C SER A 372 11.44 24.98 -9.79
N ASN A 373 12.47 24.64 -10.57
CA ASN A 373 12.70 23.28 -11.03
C ASN A 373 12.97 22.44 -9.77
N LEU A 374 11.95 21.76 -9.23
CA LEU A 374 12.16 20.81 -8.16
C LEU A 374 13.15 19.73 -8.62
N PRO A 375 14.11 19.32 -7.77
CA PRO A 375 14.93 18.15 -8.04
C PRO A 375 14.07 16.93 -8.40
N LYS A 376 14.56 16.09 -9.32
CA LYS A 376 13.84 14.89 -9.77
C LYS A 376 13.41 14.00 -8.60
N ALA A 377 14.23 13.88 -7.57
CA ALA A 377 13.89 13.12 -6.36
C ALA A 377 12.66 13.65 -5.60
N TYR A 378 12.43 14.97 -5.58
CA TYR A 378 11.19 15.55 -5.03
C TYR A 378 9.98 15.27 -5.91
N LEU A 379 10.14 15.36 -7.24
CA LEU A 379 9.07 15.00 -8.18
C LEU A 379 8.68 13.53 -8.01
N GLU A 380 9.65 12.63 -7.89
CA GLU A 380 9.40 11.21 -7.63
C GLU A 380 8.60 10.97 -6.34
N LEU A 381 8.96 11.67 -5.25
CA LEU A 381 8.21 11.58 -3.99
C LEU A 381 6.81 12.18 -4.10
N PHE A 382 6.66 13.30 -4.80
CA PHE A 382 5.39 14.02 -4.99
C PHE A 382 4.46 13.39 -6.03
N ARG A 383 4.90 12.36 -6.75
CA ARG A 383 4.01 11.48 -7.51
C ARG A 383 2.92 10.86 -6.63
N ASN A 384 3.20 10.71 -5.32
CA ASN A 384 2.21 10.38 -4.31
C ASN A 384 1.48 11.65 -3.82
N PRO A 385 0.15 11.75 -4.01
CA PRO A 385 -0.63 12.92 -3.61
C PRO A 385 -0.55 13.33 -2.15
N LEU A 386 -0.46 12.38 -1.21
CA LEU A 386 -0.32 12.72 0.21
C LEU A 386 1.03 13.37 0.48
N PHE A 387 2.12 12.81 -0.05
CA PHE A 387 3.45 13.40 0.11
C PHE A 387 3.54 14.76 -0.57
N TYR A 388 2.90 14.94 -1.72
CA TYR A 388 2.79 16.26 -2.34
C TYR A 388 2.00 17.25 -1.47
N LYS A 389 0.86 16.84 -0.90
CA LYS A 389 0.07 17.69 0.00
C LYS A 389 0.86 18.12 1.24
N ILE A 390 1.52 17.17 1.91
CA ILE A 390 2.38 17.43 3.07
C ILE A 390 3.58 18.30 2.65
N GLY A 391 4.21 17.95 1.53
CA GLY A 391 5.32 18.65 0.91
C GLY A 391 5.00 20.11 0.60
N LYS A 392 3.80 20.42 0.09
CA LYS A 392 3.34 21.81 -0.09
C LYS A 392 3.39 22.58 1.23
N THR A 393 2.83 22.04 2.30
CA THR A 393 2.88 22.71 3.61
C THR A 393 4.30 22.92 4.11
N VAL A 394 5.19 21.94 3.88
CA VAL A 394 6.61 22.03 4.26
C VAL A 394 7.37 23.08 3.44
N LEU A 395 7.13 23.11 2.12
CA LEU A 395 7.82 24.01 1.18
C LEU A 395 7.32 25.46 1.28
N ALA A 396 6.06 25.68 1.69
CA ALA A 396 5.49 27.03 1.85
C ALA A 396 6.28 27.91 2.83
N ASN A 397 6.95 27.30 3.81
CA ASN A 397 7.58 27.99 4.93
C ASN A 397 9.11 28.04 4.86
N ARG A 398 9.71 27.44 3.82
CA ARG A 398 11.15 27.21 3.76
C ARG A 398 11.81 28.00 2.62
N GLN A 399 12.84 28.77 3.00
CA GLN A 399 13.97 29.11 2.10
C GLN A 399 14.89 27.90 1.84
N ASN A 400 14.67 26.77 2.53
CA ASN A 400 15.55 25.59 2.46
C ASN A 400 15.40 24.87 1.12
N LYS A 401 16.51 24.86 0.37
CA LYS A 401 16.75 24.10 -0.87
C LYS A 401 17.13 22.64 -0.59
N GLU A 402 17.00 22.17 0.65
CA GLU A 402 17.47 20.85 1.09
C GLU A 402 16.49 19.76 0.64
N LEU A 403 17.05 18.65 0.14
CA LEU A 403 16.30 17.48 -0.28
C LEU A 403 15.91 16.66 0.96
N LEU A 404 14.63 16.69 1.35
CA LEU A 404 14.08 15.88 2.43
C LEU A 404 13.64 14.51 1.90
N ASN A 405 13.94 13.45 2.65
CA ASN A 405 13.41 12.12 2.37
C ASN A 405 11.94 11.95 2.84
N ARG A 406 11.34 10.81 2.51
CA ARG A 406 9.93 10.51 2.81
C ARG A 406 9.61 10.69 4.30
N THR A 407 10.42 10.14 5.19
CA THR A 407 10.23 10.25 6.65
C THR A 407 10.44 11.68 7.14
N GLN A 408 11.46 12.37 6.67
CA GLN A 408 11.80 13.74 7.08
C GLN A 408 10.73 14.76 6.72
N ILE A 409 10.02 14.56 5.59
CA ILE A 409 8.87 15.40 5.25
C ILE A 409 7.78 15.32 6.32
N PHE A 410 7.56 14.15 6.93
CA PHE A 410 6.63 14.04 8.06
C PHE A 410 7.17 14.74 9.30
N THR A 411 8.43 14.51 9.66
CA THR A 411 9.06 15.21 10.80
C THR A 411 8.91 16.72 10.65
N GLU A 412 9.26 17.25 9.48
CA GLU A 412 9.18 18.68 9.19
C GLU A 412 7.74 19.20 9.15
N TYR A 413 6.79 18.38 8.68
CA TYR A 413 5.38 18.72 8.75
C TYR A 413 4.91 18.84 10.21
N PHE A 414 5.31 17.92 11.08
CA PHE A 414 5.00 18.02 12.51
C PHE A 414 5.70 19.22 13.16
N GLU A 415 6.95 19.52 12.80
CA GLU A 415 7.66 20.71 13.29
C GLU A 415 6.97 22.00 12.88
N ASN A 416 6.60 22.12 11.62
CA ASN A 416 5.88 23.29 11.12
C ASN A 416 4.55 23.42 11.86
N ASN A 417 3.72 22.36 11.87
CA ASN A 417 2.44 22.39 12.59
C ASN A 417 2.61 22.71 14.08
N TYR A 418 3.63 22.17 14.73
CA TYR A 418 3.99 22.54 16.09
C TYR A 418 4.30 24.03 16.18
N ARG A 419 5.25 24.58 15.41
CA ARG A 419 5.61 26.02 15.45
C ARG A 419 4.44 26.94 15.20
N TYR A 420 3.55 26.58 14.27
CA TYR A 420 2.32 27.32 14.00
C TYR A 420 1.33 27.20 15.18
N LYS A 421 1.14 26.01 15.76
CA LYS A 421 0.11 25.75 16.78
C LYS A 421 0.61 25.83 18.24
N ASN A 422 1.90 26.12 18.46
CA ASN A 422 2.54 26.08 19.78
C ASN A 422 2.01 27.14 20.76
N SER A 423 1.24 28.12 20.27
CA SER A 423 0.51 29.05 21.13
C SER A 423 -0.54 28.36 22.04
N TYR A 424 -0.82 27.05 21.86
CA TYR A 424 -1.77 26.26 22.63
C TYR A 424 -1.20 25.25 23.63
N SER A 425 0.06 24.81 23.48
CA SER A 425 0.62 23.72 24.30
C SER A 425 1.84 24.17 25.09
N GLU A 426 1.88 23.84 26.39
CA GLU A 426 3.12 23.89 27.19
C GLU A 426 4.08 22.73 26.86
N LEU A 427 3.72 21.89 25.88
CA LEU A 427 4.53 20.77 25.44
C LEU A 427 5.63 21.24 24.52
N SER A 428 6.82 20.68 24.69
CA SER A 428 7.86 20.72 23.67
C SER A 428 7.46 19.92 22.43
N LEU A 429 8.16 20.15 21.31
CA LEU A 429 8.03 19.35 20.10
C LEU A 429 8.24 17.85 20.37
N HIS A 430 9.24 17.52 21.19
CA HIS A 430 9.56 16.14 21.54
C HIS A 430 8.43 15.49 22.36
N GLU A 431 7.89 16.20 23.37
CA GLU A 431 6.76 15.71 24.15
C GLU A 431 5.49 15.57 23.30
N THR A 432 5.28 16.48 22.34
CA THR A 432 4.18 16.42 21.37
C THR A 432 4.27 15.16 20.50
N LEU A 433 5.43 14.91 19.89
CA LEU A 433 5.64 13.73 19.06
C LEU A 433 5.58 12.44 19.88
N ASN A 434 6.08 12.43 21.12
CA ASN A 434 5.94 11.29 22.03
C ASN A 434 4.49 11.04 22.45
N LEU A 435 3.67 12.09 22.64
CA LEU A 435 2.25 11.94 22.94
C LEU A 435 1.52 11.22 21.80
N PHE A 436 1.67 11.71 20.56
CA PHE A 436 1.06 11.08 19.39
C PHE A 436 1.63 9.68 19.13
N GLY A 437 2.94 9.53 19.32
CA GLY A 437 3.63 8.28 19.06
C GLY A 437 3.29 7.17 20.05
N LYS A 438 3.22 7.48 21.35
CA LYS A 438 2.77 6.54 22.37
C LYS A 438 1.32 6.10 22.13
N PHE A 439 0.43 7.04 21.85
CA PHE A 439 -0.97 6.73 21.49
C PHE A 439 -1.06 5.80 20.27
N SER A 440 -0.25 6.07 19.25
CA SER A 440 -0.23 5.27 18.02
C SER A 440 0.31 3.86 18.25
N TYR A 441 1.36 3.73 19.08
CA TYR A 441 1.99 2.45 19.42
C TYR A 441 1.09 1.56 20.28
N GLU A 442 0.54 2.08 21.39
CA GLU A 442 -0.28 1.30 22.33
C GLU A 442 -1.64 0.88 21.74
N HIS A 443 -2.11 1.59 20.72
CA HIS A 443 -3.40 1.35 20.08
C HIS A 443 -3.27 1.11 18.58
N PHE A 444 -2.17 0.49 18.15
CA PHE A 444 -1.88 0.25 16.74
C PHE A 444 -2.94 -0.62 16.04
N ASP A 445 -3.50 -1.60 16.75
CA ASP A 445 -4.50 -2.52 16.18
C ASP A 445 -5.93 -1.93 16.18
N ARG A 446 -6.11 -0.71 16.74
CA ARG A 446 -7.41 -0.03 16.77
C ARG A 446 -7.56 0.95 15.62
N SER A 447 -8.66 0.83 14.89
CA SER A 447 -8.95 1.73 13.78
C SER A 447 -9.46 3.08 14.31
N SER A 448 -10.53 3.10 15.11
CA SER A 448 -11.18 4.33 15.60
C SER A 448 -11.48 4.29 17.10
N PHE A 449 -11.73 5.45 17.69
CA PHE A 449 -11.95 5.63 19.13
C PHE A 449 -13.22 6.42 19.40
N THR A 450 -13.91 6.08 20.49
CA THR A 450 -14.98 6.91 21.05
C THR A 450 -14.39 8.16 21.70
N TYR A 451 -15.23 9.19 21.87
CA TYR A 451 -14.82 10.44 22.49
C TYR A 451 -14.37 10.22 23.94
N SER A 452 -15.10 9.38 24.67
CA SER A 452 -14.81 9.01 26.05
C SER A 452 -13.53 8.16 26.19
N GLU A 453 -13.16 7.36 25.19
CA GLU A 453 -11.90 6.60 25.20
C GLU A 453 -10.70 7.53 25.04
N VAL A 454 -10.73 8.43 24.06
CA VAL A 454 -9.63 9.40 23.87
C VAL A 454 -9.44 10.25 25.13
N ASP A 455 -10.55 10.70 25.74
CA ASP A 455 -10.51 11.43 27.01
C ASP A 455 -9.74 10.68 28.11
N LYS A 456 -10.06 9.39 28.29
CA LYS A 456 -9.43 8.53 29.29
C LYS A 456 -7.96 8.25 28.98
N ILE A 457 -7.65 7.90 27.73
CA ILE A 457 -6.30 7.52 27.30
C ILE A 457 -5.36 8.71 27.48
N ILE A 458 -5.69 9.85 26.88
CA ILE A 458 -4.83 11.04 26.93
C ILE A 458 -4.71 11.56 28.38
N SER A 459 -5.79 11.51 29.18
CA SER A 459 -5.75 11.90 30.60
C SER A 459 -4.87 11.00 31.48
N SER A 460 -4.61 9.77 31.03
CA SER A 460 -3.77 8.80 31.74
C SER A 460 -2.28 9.02 31.52
N TYR A 461 -1.90 9.71 30.44
CA TYR A 461 -0.50 9.94 30.13
C TYR A 461 0.14 10.97 31.08
N PRO A 462 1.36 10.69 31.58
CA PRO A 462 2.09 11.63 32.43
C PRO A 462 2.63 12.75 31.55
N VAL A 463 1.85 13.81 31.41
CA VAL A 463 2.25 15.01 30.67
C VAL A 463 2.67 16.09 31.68
N SER A 464 3.76 16.78 31.39
CA SER A 464 4.36 17.87 32.18
C SER A 464 3.42 19.08 32.40
N THR A 465 2.31 19.16 31.64
CA THR A 465 1.33 20.24 31.71
C THR A 465 0.38 20.11 32.91
N PRO A 466 0.08 21.18 33.67
CA PRO A 466 -0.86 21.17 34.78
C PRO A 466 -2.34 21.05 34.33
N ASN A 467 -2.65 21.27 33.04
CA ASN A 467 -4.03 21.21 32.51
C ASN A 467 -4.23 20.09 31.46
N LYS A 468 -4.59 18.89 31.93
CA LYS A 468 -4.87 17.70 31.10
C LYS A 468 -5.89 17.91 29.98
N ARG A 469 -6.80 18.87 30.13
CA ARG A 469 -7.85 19.13 29.14
C ARG A 469 -7.31 19.89 27.92
N ASN A 470 -6.36 20.81 28.13
CA ASN A 470 -5.68 21.51 27.03
C ASN A 470 -4.91 20.53 26.15
N THR A 471 -4.34 19.48 26.74
CA THR A 471 -3.65 18.41 26.01
C THR A 471 -4.59 17.66 25.05
N ILE A 472 -5.83 17.38 25.47
CA ILE A 472 -6.82 16.70 24.62
C ILE A 472 -7.26 17.60 23.47
N ASP A 473 -7.57 18.87 23.76
CA ASP A 473 -7.96 19.83 22.74
C ASP A 473 -6.82 20.04 21.72
N TYR A 474 -5.57 20.14 22.19
CA TYR A 474 -4.39 20.20 21.33
C TYR A 474 -4.21 18.94 20.48
N PHE A 475 -4.35 17.76 21.08
CA PHE A 475 -4.24 16.46 20.40
C PHE A 475 -5.22 16.35 19.23
N LEU A 476 -6.48 16.75 19.45
CA LEU A 476 -7.54 16.68 18.44
C LEU A 476 -7.37 17.74 17.34
N ASN A 477 -7.00 18.96 17.72
CA ASN A 477 -6.88 20.09 16.80
C ASN A 477 -5.52 20.14 16.08
N PHE A 478 -4.62 19.19 16.32
CA PHE A 478 -3.33 19.09 15.62
C PHE A 478 -3.50 18.88 14.12
N GLY A 479 -4.65 18.39 13.65
CA GLY A 479 -5.00 18.31 12.22
C GLY A 479 -4.61 17.00 11.53
N ILE A 480 -4.21 16.00 12.33
CA ILE A 480 -3.94 14.62 11.86
C ILE A 480 -5.07 13.65 12.21
N PHE A 481 -6.16 14.15 12.79
CA PHE A 481 -7.37 13.38 13.12
C PHE A 481 -8.55 13.84 12.27
N SER A 482 -9.46 12.91 11.98
CA SER A 482 -10.79 13.17 11.48
C SER A 482 -11.79 12.88 12.60
N ILE A 483 -12.74 13.80 12.77
CA ILE A 483 -13.71 13.82 13.86
C ILE A 483 -15.10 13.77 13.23
N SER A 484 -15.84 12.70 13.50
CA SER A 484 -17.20 12.45 12.99
C SER A 484 -18.06 11.82 14.08
N ASP A 485 -18.64 10.64 13.89
CA ASP A 485 -19.24 9.88 15.00
C ASP A 485 -18.18 9.27 15.93
N ARG A 486 -16.95 9.11 15.42
CA ARG A 486 -15.78 8.60 16.14
C ARG A 486 -14.53 9.41 15.75
N ILE A 487 -13.47 9.23 16.52
CA ILE A 487 -12.16 9.86 16.29
C ILE A 487 -11.24 8.84 15.62
N ASN A 488 -10.64 9.20 14.50
CA ASN A 488 -9.66 8.39 13.78
C ASN A 488 -8.55 9.26 13.20
N PHE A 489 -7.42 8.65 12.84
CA PHE A 489 -6.40 9.37 12.08
C PHE A 489 -6.95 9.77 10.71
N SER A 490 -6.67 10.99 10.28
CA SER A 490 -7.07 11.51 8.96
C SER A 490 -6.39 10.74 7.82
N HIS A 491 -5.24 10.12 8.10
CA HIS A 491 -4.60 9.16 7.21
C HIS A 491 -3.75 8.16 8.01
N LYS A 492 -3.77 6.89 7.61
CA LYS A 492 -3.07 5.78 8.29
C LYS A 492 -1.54 5.98 8.37
N LEU A 493 -0.93 6.60 7.36
CA LEU A 493 0.51 6.95 7.40
C LEU A 493 0.88 7.89 8.55
N PHE A 494 -0.02 8.75 9.04
CA PHE A 494 0.28 9.56 10.24
C PHE A 494 0.41 8.68 11.48
N LYS A 495 -0.47 7.69 11.63
CA LYS A 495 -0.39 6.71 12.72
C LYS A 495 0.88 5.88 12.64
N GLU A 496 1.21 5.39 11.44
CA GLU A 496 2.40 4.58 11.16
C GLU A 496 3.69 5.38 11.46
N PHE A 497 3.76 6.63 11.01
CA PHE A 497 4.87 7.55 11.31
C PHE A 497 5.00 7.87 12.80
N CYS A 498 3.90 8.20 13.49
CA CYS A 498 3.94 8.51 14.91
C CYS A 498 4.41 7.31 15.74
N ALA A 499 3.92 6.11 15.43
CA ALA A 499 4.37 4.88 16.09
C ALA A 499 5.88 4.65 15.84
N ALA A 500 6.35 4.84 14.61
CA ALA A 500 7.77 4.73 14.26
C ALA A 500 8.63 5.72 15.05
N TYR A 501 8.20 6.96 15.16
CA TYR A 501 8.90 8.00 15.93
C TYR A 501 9.06 7.61 17.39
N TYR A 502 8.00 7.11 18.03
CA TYR A 502 8.05 6.67 19.42
C TYR A 502 8.99 5.49 19.62
N ILE A 503 8.91 4.50 18.73
CA ILE A 503 9.78 3.33 18.76
C ILE A 503 11.25 3.77 18.66
N THR A 504 11.61 4.55 17.66
CA THR A 504 13.00 5.01 17.46
C THR A 504 13.52 5.86 18.63
N ASN A 505 12.74 6.86 19.07
CA ASN A 505 13.25 7.90 19.98
C ASN A 505 12.98 7.62 21.47
N SER A 506 11.97 6.82 21.81
CA SER A 506 11.61 6.54 23.22
C SER A 506 11.99 5.12 23.68
N LEU A 507 12.10 4.14 22.76
CA LEU A 507 12.39 2.74 23.10
C LEU A 507 13.81 2.29 22.74
N THR A 508 14.65 3.17 22.17
CA THR A 508 16.07 2.88 21.81
C THR A 508 16.24 1.58 21.00
N VAL A 509 15.49 1.45 19.91
CA VAL A 509 15.39 0.20 19.12
C VAL A 509 16.67 -0.29 18.47
N SER A 510 17.67 0.57 18.27
CA SER A 510 19.00 0.12 17.83
C SER A 510 19.65 -0.90 18.79
N SER A 511 19.13 -1.04 20.01
CA SER A 511 19.62 -1.95 21.04
C SER A 511 18.64 -3.07 21.45
N ASP A 512 17.36 -3.00 21.04
CA ASP A 512 16.30 -3.95 21.43
C ASP A 512 15.96 -4.91 20.28
N THR A 513 16.74 -5.97 20.16
CA THR A 513 16.60 -6.97 19.10
C THR A 513 15.32 -7.81 19.24
N GLU A 514 14.78 -7.98 20.45
CA GLU A 514 13.56 -8.78 20.66
C GLU A 514 12.32 -8.03 20.15
N LEU A 515 12.22 -6.73 20.43
CA LEU A 515 11.17 -5.89 19.86
C LEU A 515 11.27 -5.86 18.34
N LEU A 516 12.48 -5.64 17.80
CA LEU A 516 12.68 -5.55 16.35
C LEU A 516 12.30 -6.86 15.65
N GLU A 517 12.68 -8.02 16.18
CA GLU A 517 12.32 -9.33 15.63
C GLU A 517 10.80 -9.52 15.57
N LYS A 518 10.05 -9.03 16.57
CA LYS A 518 8.57 -9.07 16.56
C LYS A 518 7.97 -8.16 15.48
N LEU A 519 8.58 -6.99 15.25
CA LEU A 519 8.07 -6.00 14.30
C LEU A 519 8.32 -6.43 12.84
N ILE A 520 9.51 -6.95 12.52
CA ILE A 520 9.89 -7.25 11.12
C ILE A 520 9.09 -8.39 10.48
N HIS A 521 8.53 -9.31 11.29
CA HIS A 521 7.71 -10.42 10.79
C HIS A 521 6.22 -10.12 10.81
N ASN A 522 5.83 -8.93 11.27
CA ASN A 522 4.43 -8.53 11.38
C ASN A 522 4.04 -7.54 10.25
N GLU A 523 3.24 -8.00 9.30
CA GLU A 523 2.72 -7.21 8.16
C GLU A 523 1.92 -5.96 8.57
N GLU A 524 1.48 -5.84 9.82
CA GLU A 524 0.79 -4.64 10.33
C GLU A 524 1.78 -3.52 10.59
N TRP A 525 2.97 -3.88 11.06
CA TRP A 525 4.03 -2.95 11.44
C TRP A 525 4.99 -2.67 10.29
N ARG A 526 4.78 -3.26 9.12
CA ARG A 526 5.63 -3.12 7.94
C ARG A 526 5.95 -1.66 7.57
N GLU A 527 4.93 -0.80 7.45
CA GLU A 527 5.13 0.64 7.18
C GLU A 527 5.82 1.37 8.34
N VAL A 528 5.63 0.90 9.58
CA VAL A 528 6.30 1.46 10.75
C VAL A 528 7.81 1.18 10.67
N VAL A 529 8.20 -0.05 10.33
CA VAL A 529 9.61 -0.43 10.11
C VAL A 529 10.24 0.39 8.98
N ILE A 530 9.50 0.60 7.89
CA ILE A 530 9.94 1.47 6.78
C ILE A 530 10.16 2.91 7.26
N PHE A 531 9.28 3.48 8.10
CA PHE A 531 9.51 4.82 8.66
C PHE A 531 10.70 4.87 9.61
N ILE A 532 10.89 3.85 10.46
CA ILE A 532 12.03 3.75 11.39
C ILE A 532 13.35 3.88 10.63
N SER A 533 13.46 3.27 9.45
CA SER A 533 14.68 3.34 8.64
C SER A 533 15.13 4.77 8.33
N GLY A 534 14.21 5.75 8.29
CA GLY A 534 14.53 7.16 8.02
C GLY A 534 14.50 8.09 9.24
N LEU A 535 14.30 7.56 10.45
CA LEU A 535 14.15 8.35 11.68
C LEU A 535 15.44 8.43 12.52
N PHE A 536 16.48 7.67 12.18
CA PHE A 536 17.73 7.66 12.95
C PHE A 536 18.46 9.00 12.87
N SER A 537 19.21 9.33 13.93
CA SER A 537 19.96 10.59 13.99
C SER A 537 21.36 10.47 13.38
N THR A 538 21.91 9.26 13.32
CA THR A 538 23.24 8.98 12.77
C THR A 538 23.20 7.88 11.72
N ILE A 539 24.18 7.92 10.83
CA ILE A 539 24.37 6.95 9.76
C ILE A 539 24.67 5.57 10.34
N GLU A 540 25.47 5.49 11.42
CA GLU A 540 25.87 4.24 12.04
C GLU A 540 24.69 3.48 12.67
N GLU A 541 23.71 4.20 13.23
CA GLU A 541 22.48 3.59 13.76
C GLU A 541 21.59 3.07 12.64
N GLN A 542 21.45 3.86 11.57
CA GLN A 542 20.73 3.45 10.37
C GLN A 542 21.36 2.21 9.72
N ASP A 543 22.69 2.17 9.58
CA ASP A 543 23.44 1.04 9.03
C ASP A 543 23.20 -0.22 9.86
N LYS A 544 23.31 -0.14 11.20
CA LYS A 544 23.02 -1.29 12.09
C LYS A 544 21.60 -1.81 11.94
N PHE A 545 20.62 -0.91 11.84
CA PHE A 545 19.22 -1.28 11.70
C PHE A 545 18.95 -1.95 10.34
N LEU A 546 19.44 -1.36 9.25
CA LEU A 546 19.27 -1.91 7.90
C LEU A 546 20.01 -3.24 7.74
N ASP A 547 21.21 -3.39 8.31
CA ASP A 547 21.95 -4.66 8.33
C ASP A 547 21.17 -5.75 9.10
N PHE A 548 20.52 -5.40 10.21
CA PHE A 548 19.67 -6.33 10.95
C PHE A 548 18.49 -6.79 10.10
N ILE A 549 17.78 -5.88 9.42
CA ILE A 549 16.67 -6.26 8.53
C ILE A 549 17.20 -7.12 7.38
N LEU A 550 18.33 -6.77 6.77
CA LEU A 550 18.94 -7.54 5.69
C LEU A 550 19.24 -8.98 6.10
N GLN A 551 19.68 -9.19 7.34
CA GLN A 551 19.99 -10.51 7.89
C GLN A 551 18.73 -11.36 8.19
N HIS A 552 17.61 -10.72 8.52
CA HIS A 552 16.43 -11.42 9.06
C HIS A 552 15.21 -11.44 8.10
N ASN A 553 15.03 -10.43 7.26
CA ASN A 553 13.88 -10.29 6.36
C ASN A 553 14.26 -9.49 5.09
N LEU A 554 14.81 -10.19 4.08
CA LEU A 554 15.20 -9.60 2.79
C LEU A 554 14.03 -8.88 2.10
N PRO A 555 12.82 -9.47 2.04
CA PRO A 555 11.52 -8.82 1.97
C PRO A 555 11.48 -7.31 2.18
N LEU A 556 11.45 -7.06 3.48
CA LEU A 556 11.30 -5.78 4.11
C LEU A 556 12.53 -4.89 3.92
N TYR A 557 13.73 -5.47 3.86
CA TYR A 557 14.95 -4.73 3.57
C TYR A 557 14.88 -4.03 2.20
N VAL A 558 14.47 -4.76 1.17
CA VAL A 558 14.34 -4.22 -0.19
C VAL A 558 13.36 -3.03 -0.20
N GLU A 559 12.28 -3.12 0.55
CA GLU A 559 11.29 -2.04 0.67
C GLU A 559 11.78 -0.83 1.46
N CYS A 560 12.52 -1.06 2.55
CA CYS A 560 13.16 0.00 3.32
C CYS A 560 14.13 0.80 2.44
N VAL A 561 14.96 0.12 1.64
CA VAL A 561 15.90 0.75 0.71
C VAL A 561 15.16 1.46 -0.43
N ASN A 562 14.15 0.84 -1.02
CA ASN A 562 13.35 1.45 -2.10
C ASN A 562 12.56 2.68 -1.63
N SER A 563 12.29 2.82 -0.34
CA SER A 563 11.60 3.98 0.25
C SER A 563 12.46 5.24 0.33
N LYS A 564 13.75 5.17 -0.03
CA LYS A 564 14.71 6.30 -0.14
C LYS A 564 14.77 7.18 1.12
N ASN A 565 14.92 6.54 2.28
CA ASN A 565 14.88 7.17 3.61
C ASN A 565 16.27 7.57 4.15
N ASP A 566 17.25 7.80 3.28
CA ASP A 566 18.66 7.94 3.67
C ASP A 566 18.95 9.28 4.37
N LEU A 567 19.93 9.28 5.29
CA LEU A 567 20.28 10.43 6.14
C LEU A 567 21.35 11.37 5.55
N LEU A 568 21.96 11.01 4.42
CA LEU A 568 23.20 11.65 3.92
C LEU A 568 23.07 13.12 3.45
N ARG A 569 21.91 13.76 3.56
CA ARG A 569 21.73 15.19 3.20
C ARG A 569 21.05 16.07 4.24
N SER A 570 20.67 15.55 5.40
CA SER A 570 19.65 16.21 6.20
C SER A 570 20.10 17.11 7.35
N ASN A 571 21.39 17.18 7.70
CA ASN A 571 21.80 17.89 8.93
C ASN A 571 23.06 18.74 8.82
N GLY A 572 23.33 19.39 7.68
CA GLY A 572 24.51 20.28 7.59
C GLY A 572 25.83 19.60 7.99
N ILE A 573 25.93 18.27 7.82
CA ILE A 573 27.19 17.53 7.96
C ILE A 573 28.02 17.89 6.73
N THR A 574 28.71 19.03 6.83
CA THR A 574 29.62 19.58 5.83
C THR A 574 31.00 18.92 5.86
N ASP A 575 31.08 17.62 6.14
CA ASP A 575 32.36 16.96 6.41
C ASP A 575 32.70 15.76 5.50
N PHE A 576 31.85 15.39 4.54
CA PHE A 576 32.27 14.41 3.52
C PHE A 576 32.92 15.13 2.35
N SER A 577 34.21 14.86 2.10
CA SER A 577 34.81 15.19 0.80
C SER A 577 34.08 14.40 -0.30
N ARG A 578 34.19 14.83 -1.57
CA ARG A 578 33.64 14.06 -2.71
C ARG A 578 34.18 12.63 -2.73
N GLU A 579 35.41 12.42 -2.28
CA GLU A 579 36.07 11.11 -2.25
C GLU A 579 35.51 10.22 -1.13
N ASP A 580 35.30 10.75 0.08
CA ASP A 580 34.71 10.00 1.20
C ASP A 580 33.28 9.52 0.89
N ASN A 581 32.51 10.32 0.13
CA ASN A 581 31.17 9.93 -0.32
C ASN A 581 31.23 8.79 -1.36
N VAL A 582 32.19 8.85 -2.30
CA VAL A 582 32.39 7.76 -3.28
C VAL A 582 32.83 6.48 -2.58
N GLU A 583 33.75 6.56 -1.62
CA GLU A 583 34.18 5.41 -0.82
C GLU A 583 33.01 4.75 -0.12
N ARG A 584 32.17 5.54 0.56
CA ARG A 584 30.99 5.01 1.24
C ARG A 584 30.03 4.33 0.27
N ILE A 585 29.70 4.96 -0.85
CA ILE A 585 28.78 4.38 -1.85
C ILE A 585 29.33 3.05 -2.35
N LEU A 586 30.60 3.00 -2.75
CA LEU A 586 31.23 1.78 -3.24
C LEU A 586 31.28 0.69 -2.16
N SER A 587 31.60 1.06 -0.92
CA SER A 587 31.61 0.15 0.23
C SER A 587 30.23 -0.47 0.48
N GLU A 588 29.17 0.34 0.47
CA GLU A 588 27.80 -0.15 0.67
C GLU A 588 27.29 -0.98 -0.51
N ILE A 589 27.67 -0.66 -1.77
CA ILE A 589 27.41 -1.52 -2.92
C ILE A 589 28.03 -2.90 -2.68
N LEU A 590 29.34 -2.93 -2.39
CA LEU A 590 30.07 -4.18 -2.22
C LEU A 590 29.53 -5.00 -1.05
N LYS A 591 29.34 -4.37 0.12
CA LYS A 591 28.83 -5.02 1.32
C LYS A 591 27.45 -5.62 1.10
N THR A 592 26.51 -4.84 0.58
CA THR A 592 25.12 -5.29 0.35
C THR A 592 25.06 -6.38 -0.71
N TYR A 593 25.74 -6.17 -1.83
CA TYR A 593 25.78 -7.13 -2.94
C TYR A 593 26.35 -8.47 -2.48
N LYS A 594 27.53 -8.44 -1.86
CA LYS A 594 28.21 -9.63 -1.36
C LYS A 594 27.35 -10.36 -0.33
N PHE A 595 26.77 -9.64 0.63
CA PHE A 595 25.93 -10.25 1.64
C PHE A 595 24.73 -10.98 1.01
N ILE A 596 24.02 -10.34 0.08
CA ILE A 596 22.85 -10.97 -0.55
C ILE A 596 23.25 -12.18 -1.39
N VAL A 597 24.28 -12.07 -2.21
CA VAL A 597 24.74 -13.19 -3.06
C VAL A 597 25.22 -14.37 -2.20
N GLU A 598 26.02 -14.11 -1.16
CA GLU A 598 26.60 -15.15 -0.32
C GLU A 598 25.59 -15.80 0.64
N ASN A 599 24.57 -15.07 1.11
CA ASN A 599 23.62 -15.59 2.09
C ASN A 599 22.29 -16.04 1.47
N TYR A 600 21.80 -15.36 0.43
CA TYR A 600 20.50 -15.66 -0.16
C TYR A 600 20.58 -16.40 -1.51
N PHE A 601 21.69 -16.25 -2.24
CA PHE A 601 21.89 -16.86 -3.56
C PHE A 601 23.15 -17.74 -3.66
N SER A 602 23.64 -18.27 -2.53
CA SER A 602 24.87 -19.07 -2.49
C SER A 602 24.89 -20.22 -3.50
N SER A 603 23.77 -20.94 -3.62
CA SER A 603 23.56 -22.07 -4.56
C SER A 603 23.77 -21.72 -6.02
N ILE A 604 23.59 -20.45 -6.40
CA ILE A 604 23.72 -19.97 -7.78
C ILE A 604 24.74 -18.83 -7.89
N SER A 605 25.62 -18.66 -6.89
CA SER A 605 26.61 -17.57 -6.86
C SER A 605 27.56 -17.55 -8.06
N GLU A 606 27.75 -18.69 -8.75
CA GLU A 606 28.49 -18.79 -10.01
C GLU A 606 27.83 -18.11 -11.22
N GLN A 607 26.55 -17.80 -11.10
CA GLN A 607 25.78 -17.07 -12.11
C GLN A 607 25.80 -15.55 -11.85
N PHE A 608 26.36 -15.12 -10.72
CA PHE A 608 26.48 -13.72 -10.33
C PHE A 608 27.87 -13.18 -10.63
N GLU A 609 27.92 -11.92 -11.05
CA GLU A 609 29.17 -11.22 -11.33
C GLU A 609 29.67 -10.43 -10.09
N PRO A 610 30.95 -10.51 -9.69
CA PRO A 610 31.98 -11.38 -10.22
C PRO A 610 31.95 -12.73 -9.53
N PHE A 611 32.21 -13.79 -10.29
CA PHE A 611 32.36 -15.12 -9.72
C PHE A 611 33.84 -15.41 -9.37
N ILE A 612 34.07 -15.85 -8.12
CA ILE A 612 35.36 -16.38 -7.69
C ILE A 612 35.25 -17.89 -7.51
N MET A 613 36.00 -18.64 -8.31
CA MET A 613 36.13 -20.09 -8.17
C MET A 613 36.64 -20.45 -6.77
N GLU A 614 36.13 -21.55 -6.21
CA GLU A 614 36.36 -21.93 -4.81
C GLU A 614 37.83 -22.10 -4.44
N ASN A 615 38.64 -22.64 -5.36
CA ASN A 615 40.09 -22.76 -5.24
C ASN A 615 40.82 -21.41 -5.15
N CYS A 616 40.28 -20.35 -5.76
CA CYS A 616 40.84 -18.99 -5.73
C CYS A 616 40.37 -18.17 -4.52
N ARG A 617 39.29 -18.56 -3.82
CA ARG A 617 38.76 -17.84 -2.64
C ARG A 617 39.72 -17.82 -1.44
N LEU A 618 40.72 -18.70 -1.41
CA LEU A 618 41.72 -18.73 -0.36
C LEU A 618 42.70 -17.55 -0.47
N GLU A 619 43.00 -17.10 -1.69
CA GLU A 619 44.02 -16.08 -1.98
C GLU A 619 43.40 -14.74 -2.39
N SER A 620 42.22 -14.78 -3.02
CA SER A 620 41.53 -13.60 -3.55
C SER A 620 40.16 -13.38 -2.92
N LYS A 621 39.64 -12.15 -3.07
CA LYS A 621 38.33 -11.69 -2.62
C LYS A 621 37.71 -10.75 -3.65
N ILE A 622 36.40 -10.53 -3.53
CA ILE A 622 35.68 -9.56 -4.35
C ILE A 622 36.01 -8.16 -3.80
N GLY A 623 36.56 -7.32 -4.66
CA GLY A 623 36.70 -5.88 -4.43
C GLY A 623 35.83 -5.09 -5.40
N ILE A 624 35.77 -3.78 -5.18
CA ILE A 624 35.10 -2.84 -6.07
C ILE A 624 36.04 -1.67 -6.34
N ALA A 625 36.10 -1.24 -7.59
CA ALA A 625 36.85 -0.06 -7.98
C ALA A 625 35.92 0.93 -8.68
N GLY A 626 36.13 2.21 -8.44
CA GLY A 626 35.30 3.23 -9.06
C GLY A 626 35.69 4.65 -8.70
N GLY A 627 35.08 5.57 -9.41
CA GLY A 627 35.25 7.01 -9.22
C GLY A 627 34.01 7.74 -9.69
N MET A 628 33.94 9.03 -9.41
CA MET A 628 32.81 9.87 -9.79
C MET A 628 33.27 11.03 -10.66
N GLU A 629 32.58 11.19 -11.79
CA GLU A 629 32.72 12.36 -12.66
C GLU A 629 31.38 13.10 -12.64
N GLU A 630 31.41 14.36 -12.20
CA GLU A 630 30.21 15.16 -11.93
C GLU A 630 29.23 14.44 -10.97
N ASN A 631 28.08 13.99 -11.48
CA ASN A 631 27.05 13.23 -10.76
C ASN A 631 26.94 11.77 -11.23
N THR A 632 27.90 11.30 -12.03
CA THR A 632 27.91 9.93 -12.57
C THR A 632 28.97 9.10 -11.86
N LEU A 633 28.52 8.07 -11.15
CA LEU A 633 29.38 7.05 -10.55
C LEU A 633 29.75 6.03 -11.62
N TYR A 634 31.05 5.83 -11.86
CA TYR A 634 31.57 4.75 -12.68
C TYR A 634 32.25 3.72 -11.78
N TYR A 635 31.86 2.46 -11.92
CA TYR A 635 32.37 1.41 -11.04
C TYR A 635 32.33 0.04 -11.71
N TRP A 636 33.10 -0.89 -11.16
CA TRP A 636 33.11 -2.29 -11.55
C TRP A 636 33.60 -3.13 -10.38
N PHE A 637 33.17 -4.37 -10.34
CA PHE A 637 33.75 -5.33 -9.41
C PHE A 637 35.09 -5.85 -9.95
N ASP A 638 36.01 -6.16 -9.04
CA ASP A 638 37.31 -6.75 -9.35
C ASP A 638 37.59 -7.94 -8.42
N ILE A 639 38.52 -8.80 -8.84
CA ILE A 639 39.05 -9.88 -8.00
C ILE A 639 40.44 -9.43 -7.53
N VAL A 640 40.57 -9.20 -6.23
CA VAL A 640 41.79 -8.67 -5.61
C VAL A 640 42.33 -9.63 -4.57
N ASP A 641 43.64 -9.59 -4.31
CA ASP A 641 44.24 -10.40 -3.25
C ASP A 641 43.71 -9.99 -1.87
N LYS A 642 43.68 -10.92 -0.91
CA LYS A 642 43.15 -10.65 0.44
C LYS A 642 43.81 -9.47 1.17
N GLY A 643 45.08 -9.19 0.87
CA GLY A 643 45.85 -8.08 1.45
C GLY A 643 45.57 -6.70 0.82
N VAL A 644 44.86 -6.64 -0.31
CA VAL A 644 44.49 -5.39 -0.99
C VAL A 644 43.19 -4.84 -0.37
N PRO A 645 42.97 -3.52 -0.28
CA PRO A 645 41.71 -2.95 0.16
C PRO A 645 40.51 -3.44 -0.65
N ASP A 646 39.34 -3.59 0.01
CA ASP A 646 38.09 -4.03 -0.62
C ASP A 646 37.56 -2.98 -1.62
N VAL A 647 37.82 -1.70 -1.35
CA VAL A 647 37.38 -0.56 -2.16
C VAL A 647 38.61 0.16 -2.70
N LYS A 648 38.65 0.39 -4.01
CA LYS A 648 39.66 1.21 -4.68
C LYS A 648 39.02 2.47 -5.27
N ILE A 649 39.33 3.61 -4.70
CA ILE A 649 38.88 4.92 -5.20
C ILE A 649 39.78 5.37 -6.34
N ILE A 650 39.16 5.84 -7.42
CA ILE A 650 39.85 6.39 -8.59
C ILE A 650 39.47 7.87 -8.68
N SER A 651 40.48 8.75 -8.69
CA SER A 651 40.26 10.18 -8.86
C SER A 651 39.68 10.49 -10.24
N ALA A 652 38.88 11.55 -10.34
CA ALA A 652 38.20 11.92 -11.58
C ALA A 652 39.16 12.10 -12.77
N GLU A 653 40.36 12.65 -12.52
CA GLU A 653 41.40 12.88 -13.54
C GLU A 653 41.95 11.57 -14.14
N LEU A 654 41.98 10.49 -13.36
CA LEU A 654 42.51 9.18 -13.77
C LEU A 654 41.41 8.21 -14.22
N LEU A 655 40.13 8.58 -14.07
CA LEU A 655 39.01 7.69 -14.31
C LEU A 655 38.94 7.19 -15.76
N SER A 656 39.13 8.10 -16.72
CA SER A 656 39.16 7.74 -18.15
C SER A 656 40.27 6.74 -18.48
N GLN A 657 41.46 6.94 -17.89
CA GLN A 657 42.58 6.03 -18.08
C GLN A 657 42.32 4.67 -17.42
N ALA A 658 41.85 4.66 -16.17
CA ALA A 658 41.57 3.43 -15.44
C ALA A 658 40.46 2.59 -16.11
N ILE A 659 39.45 3.25 -16.69
CA ILE A 659 38.41 2.58 -17.49
C ILE A 659 39.03 1.89 -18.71
N GLN A 660 39.92 2.56 -19.45
CA GLN A 660 40.58 1.97 -20.61
C GLN A 660 41.48 0.80 -20.21
N GLU A 661 42.24 0.94 -19.12
CA GLU A 661 43.09 -0.13 -18.58
C GLU A 661 42.25 -1.33 -18.14
N TYR A 662 41.11 -1.09 -17.50
CA TYR A 662 40.16 -2.14 -17.13
C TYR A 662 39.62 -2.87 -18.36
N GLN A 663 39.11 -2.12 -19.36
CA GLN A 663 38.59 -2.71 -20.60
C GLN A 663 39.64 -3.53 -21.36
N ALA A 664 40.91 -3.12 -21.33
CA ALA A 664 42.00 -3.86 -21.93
C ALA A 664 42.34 -5.16 -21.19
N THR A 665 42.08 -5.24 -19.88
CA THR A 665 42.48 -6.36 -19.02
C THR A 665 41.34 -7.31 -18.65
N ILE A 666 40.08 -6.86 -18.72
CA ILE A 666 38.90 -7.59 -18.25
C ILE A 666 38.73 -8.97 -18.89
N PHE A 667 38.91 -9.05 -20.22
CA PHE A 667 38.80 -10.30 -20.98
C PHE A 667 39.83 -11.35 -20.56
N PHE A 668 40.98 -10.92 -20.02
CA PHE A 668 42.01 -11.82 -19.50
C PHE A 668 41.71 -12.28 -18.07
N LYS A 669 40.88 -11.55 -17.32
CA LYS A 669 40.49 -11.88 -15.95
C LYS A 669 39.27 -12.79 -15.91
N THR A 670 38.16 -12.40 -16.53
CA THR A 670 36.93 -13.23 -16.64
C THR A 670 36.05 -12.78 -17.82
N THR A 671 35.12 -13.62 -18.26
CA THR A 671 34.16 -13.29 -19.34
C THR A 671 32.88 -12.60 -18.87
N GLN A 672 32.69 -12.42 -17.55
CA GLN A 672 31.42 -11.96 -16.97
C GLN A 672 31.49 -10.61 -16.29
N MET A 673 32.67 -10.02 -16.12
CA MET A 673 32.81 -8.70 -15.51
C MET A 673 32.26 -7.58 -16.43
N VAL A 674 31.56 -6.62 -15.83
CA VAL A 674 30.81 -5.54 -16.49
C VAL A 674 31.17 -4.22 -15.83
N GLN A 675 31.61 -3.29 -16.66
CA GLN A 675 31.73 -1.90 -16.24
C GLN A 675 30.34 -1.27 -16.17
N ARG A 676 30.05 -0.59 -15.05
CA ARG A 676 28.77 0.05 -14.79
C ARG A 676 28.92 1.56 -14.62
N SER A 677 27.88 2.28 -15.02
CA SER A 677 27.76 3.71 -14.74
C SER A 677 26.36 4.03 -14.26
N THR A 678 26.26 4.92 -13.27
CA THR A 678 24.99 5.32 -12.69
C THR A 678 25.02 6.81 -12.43
N ASN A 679 24.14 7.56 -13.10
CA ASN A 679 23.96 8.97 -12.80
C ASN A 679 23.07 9.11 -11.55
N LEU A 680 23.68 9.50 -10.43
CA LEU A 680 23.04 9.54 -9.12
C LEU A 680 21.89 10.54 -9.08
N GLU A 681 22.03 11.69 -9.73
CA GLU A 681 20.99 12.72 -9.75
C GLU A 681 19.81 12.33 -10.64
N LEU A 682 20.07 11.93 -11.89
CA LEU A 682 19.03 11.52 -12.84
C LEU A 682 18.33 10.23 -12.41
N SER A 683 18.96 9.40 -11.59
CA SER A 683 18.34 8.18 -11.03
C SER A 683 17.62 8.45 -9.70
N GLY A 684 17.65 9.68 -9.20
CA GLY A 684 17.08 10.02 -7.89
C GLY A 684 17.75 9.27 -6.73
N LEU A 685 19.02 8.90 -6.91
CA LEU A 685 19.88 8.16 -5.97
C LEU A 685 20.85 9.12 -5.28
N ILE A 686 20.30 10.21 -4.77
CA ILE A 686 21.07 11.23 -4.08
C ILE A 686 21.18 10.82 -2.60
N GLY A 687 22.38 10.58 -2.08
CA GLY A 687 22.58 10.14 -0.70
C GLY A 687 23.16 8.72 -0.64
N ASP A 688 22.56 7.84 0.18
CA ASP A 688 23.09 6.47 0.40
C ASP A 688 22.61 5.52 -0.67
N SER A 689 23.06 5.78 -1.90
CA SER A 689 22.64 5.05 -3.09
C SER A 689 23.18 3.63 -3.19
N GLY A 690 24.18 3.27 -2.38
CA GLY A 690 24.94 2.05 -2.58
C GLY A 690 24.10 0.79 -2.45
N ARG A 691 23.22 0.74 -1.43
CA ARG A 691 22.30 -0.40 -1.20
C ARG A 691 21.32 -0.59 -2.36
N LYS A 692 20.74 0.51 -2.85
CA LYS A 692 19.78 0.47 -3.96
C LYS A 692 20.46 0.01 -5.25
N ILE A 693 21.65 0.54 -5.54
CA ILE A 693 22.47 0.11 -6.68
C ILE A 693 22.77 -1.39 -6.58
N ALA A 694 23.14 -1.90 -5.41
CA ALA A 694 23.37 -3.34 -5.21
C ALA A 694 22.13 -4.19 -5.50
N ILE A 695 20.95 -3.78 -5.02
CA ILE A 695 19.68 -4.46 -5.31
C ILE A 695 19.38 -4.45 -6.82
N ASP A 696 19.59 -3.33 -7.50
CA ASP A 696 19.33 -3.21 -8.93
C ASP A 696 20.29 -4.11 -9.74
N ILE A 697 21.57 -4.19 -9.36
CA ILE A 697 22.53 -5.13 -9.98
C ILE A 697 22.08 -6.59 -9.80
N ILE A 698 21.61 -6.95 -8.60
CA ILE A 698 21.09 -8.31 -8.33
C ILE A 698 19.87 -8.60 -9.21
N LYS A 699 18.97 -7.62 -9.35
CA LYS A 699 17.78 -7.76 -10.19
C LYS A 699 18.14 -7.98 -11.66
N ASP A 700 19.09 -7.20 -12.19
CA ASP A 700 19.58 -7.35 -13.57
C ASP A 700 20.25 -8.71 -13.80
N ASN A 701 21.02 -9.20 -12.82
CA ASN A 701 21.63 -10.52 -12.88
C ASN A 701 20.57 -11.63 -12.87
N LEU A 702 19.58 -11.56 -11.96
CA LEU A 702 18.47 -12.52 -11.90
C LEU A 702 17.66 -12.54 -13.20
N LYS A 703 17.35 -11.37 -13.76
CA LYS A 703 16.70 -11.26 -15.07
C LYS A 703 17.48 -11.99 -16.15
N THR A 704 18.78 -11.71 -16.24
CA THR A 704 19.67 -12.34 -17.21
C THR A 704 19.74 -13.87 -17.02
N ILE A 705 19.77 -14.34 -15.78
CA ILE A 705 19.78 -15.78 -15.42
C ILE A 705 18.49 -16.47 -15.90
N LEU A 706 17.34 -15.84 -15.67
CA LEU A 706 16.03 -16.36 -16.05
C LEU A 706 15.84 -16.35 -17.57
N GLU A 707 16.19 -15.25 -18.25
CA GLU A 707 16.14 -15.13 -19.71
C GLU A 707 17.03 -16.17 -20.41
N LYS A 708 18.22 -16.44 -19.85
CA LYS A 708 19.14 -17.47 -20.35
C LYS A 708 18.80 -18.88 -19.89
N LYS A 709 17.81 -19.05 -19.00
CA LYS A 709 17.45 -20.33 -18.36
C LYS A 709 18.65 -21.08 -17.79
N SER A 710 19.56 -20.35 -17.14
CA SER A 710 20.83 -20.93 -16.65
C SER A 710 20.74 -21.57 -15.27
N LEU A 711 19.57 -21.52 -14.63
CA LEU A 711 19.35 -22.19 -13.36
C LEU A 711 19.48 -23.72 -13.50
N PRO A 712 20.16 -24.39 -12.55
CA PRO A 712 20.07 -25.83 -12.40
C PRO A 712 18.62 -26.33 -12.47
N ALA A 713 18.33 -27.13 -13.50
CA ALA A 713 16.99 -27.55 -13.85
C ALA A 713 16.66 -28.93 -13.28
N SER A 714 15.37 -29.15 -12.97
CA SER A 714 14.86 -30.47 -12.59
C SER A 714 15.00 -31.51 -13.71
N ASN A 715 14.98 -32.79 -13.34
CA ASN A 715 15.04 -33.90 -14.30
C ASN A 715 13.93 -33.86 -15.38
N TYR A 716 12.73 -33.38 -15.06
CA TYR A 716 11.63 -33.25 -16.04
C TYR A 716 11.96 -32.24 -17.16
N ILE A 717 12.55 -31.09 -16.80
CA ILE A 717 12.98 -30.07 -17.77
C ILE A 717 14.17 -30.57 -18.59
N LEU A 718 15.12 -31.26 -17.95
CA LEU A 718 16.26 -31.88 -18.64
C LEU A 718 15.79 -32.94 -19.65
N CYS A 719 14.76 -33.74 -19.31
CA CYS A 719 14.14 -34.69 -20.24
C CYS A 719 13.35 -34.02 -21.37
N GLU A 720 12.69 -32.88 -21.13
CA GLU A 720 12.07 -32.06 -22.19
C GLU A 720 13.14 -31.56 -23.19
N LEU A 721 14.24 -31.00 -22.68
CA LEU A 721 15.36 -30.55 -23.51
C LEU A 721 15.98 -31.72 -24.30
N LEU A 722 16.17 -32.88 -23.66
CA LEU A 722 16.66 -34.08 -24.32
C LEU A 722 15.71 -34.52 -25.44
N LYS A 723 14.39 -34.48 -25.22
CA LYS A 723 13.38 -34.79 -26.25
C LYS A 723 13.51 -33.86 -27.46
N GLU A 724 13.68 -32.56 -27.23
CA GLU A 724 13.86 -31.59 -28.31
C GLU A 724 15.14 -31.88 -29.12
N ILE A 725 16.27 -32.11 -28.46
CA ILE A 725 17.54 -32.42 -29.10
C ILE A 725 17.46 -33.75 -29.85
N LYS A 726 16.90 -34.78 -29.21
CA LYS A 726 16.69 -36.12 -29.77
C LYS A 726 15.86 -36.07 -31.06
N ASN A 727 14.83 -35.23 -31.11
CA ASN A 727 13.99 -35.07 -32.30
C ASN A 727 14.73 -34.47 -33.50
N LYS A 728 15.82 -33.72 -33.28
CA LYS A 728 16.69 -33.20 -34.34
C LYS A 728 17.68 -34.25 -34.87
N LEU A 729 17.97 -35.30 -34.09
CA LEU A 729 19.00 -36.29 -34.39
C LEU A 729 18.38 -37.64 -34.83
N PRO A 730 18.39 -37.98 -36.14
CA PRO A 730 17.75 -39.21 -36.64
C PRO A 730 18.23 -40.50 -35.98
N TRP A 731 19.50 -40.54 -35.58
CA TRP A 731 20.16 -41.72 -34.98
C TRP A 731 19.91 -41.88 -33.48
N LEU A 732 19.29 -40.89 -32.80
CA LEU A 732 18.80 -41.02 -31.42
C LEU A 732 17.28 -41.07 -31.33
N LYS A 733 16.56 -40.68 -32.39
CA LYS A 733 15.11 -40.44 -32.38
C LYS A 733 14.25 -41.58 -31.81
N ASP A 734 14.64 -42.83 -32.02
CA ASP A 734 13.86 -44.00 -31.61
C ASP A 734 14.41 -44.70 -30.36
N ILE A 735 15.45 -44.15 -29.72
CA ILE A 735 16.07 -44.73 -28.53
C ILE A 735 15.46 -44.09 -27.30
N ASP A 736 14.89 -44.87 -26.38
CA ASP A 736 14.33 -44.32 -25.12
C ASP A 736 15.18 -44.65 -23.88
N GLU A 737 16.13 -45.59 -24.00
CA GLU A 737 17.00 -45.98 -22.90
C GLU A 737 18.21 -45.02 -22.81
N ILE A 738 18.32 -44.28 -21.71
CA ILE A 738 19.39 -43.28 -21.50
C ILE A 738 20.79 -43.91 -21.57
N SER A 739 20.95 -45.14 -21.07
CA SER A 739 22.20 -45.89 -21.13
C SER A 739 22.67 -46.10 -22.59
N LEU A 740 21.73 -46.43 -23.49
CA LEU A 740 21.99 -46.67 -24.90
C LEU A 740 22.23 -45.36 -25.65
N MET A 741 21.49 -44.29 -25.32
CA MET A 741 21.78 -42.95 -25.84
C MET A 741 23.21 -42.54 -25.48
N SER A 742 23.61 -42.72 -24.22
CA SER A 742 24.95 -42.37 -23.73
C SER A 742 26.04 -43.14 -24.48
N LYS A 743 25.85 -44.44 -24.71
CA LYS A 743 26.79 -45.27 -25.47
C LYS A 743 26.95 -44.78 -26.91
N ASN A 744 25.85 -44.41 -27.56
CA ASN A 744 25.88 -43.94 -28.95
C ASN A 744 26.52 -42.56 -29.09
N VAL A 745 26.23 -41.64 -28.14
CA VAL A 745 26.85 -40.31 -28.12
C VAL A 745 28.36 -40.41 -27.84
N ARG A 746 28.77 -41.20 -26.84
CA ARG A 746 30.19 -41.42 -26.53
C ARG A 746 30.95 -42.04 -27.70
N LYS A 747 30.38 -43.04 -28.37
CA LYS A 747 30.99 -43.64 -29.55
C LYS A 747 31.32 -42.60 -30.63
N ARG A 748 30.41 -41.65 -30.87
CA ARG A 748 30.65 -40.56 -31.83
C ARG A 748 31.70 -39.57 -31.35
N ILE A 749 31.71 -39.23 -30.06
CA ILE A 749 32.76 -38.38 -29.48
C ILE A 749 34.12 -39.06 -29.62
N ASP A 750 34.21 -40.37 -29.35
CA ASP A 750 35.45 -41.14 -29.49
C ASP A 750 35.93 -41.19 -30.95
N GLU A 751 35.01 -41.35 -31.92
CA GLU A 751 35.32 -41.26 -33.36
C GLU A 751 35.88 -39.88 -33.74
N ILE A 752 35.30 -38.79 -33.22
CA ILE A 752 35.78 -37.43 -33.46
C ILE A 752 37.16 -37.18 -32.81
N LEU A 753 37.37 -37.66 -31.59
CA LEU A 753 38.64 -37.51 -30.88
C LEU A 753 39.77 -38.35 -31.52
N GLN A 754 39.44 -39.45 -32.21
CA GLN A 754 40.41 -40.19 -33.03
C GLN A 754 40.90 -39.36 -34.22
N ASP A 755 40.00 -38.63 -34.87
CA ASP A 755 40.33 -37.79 -36.01
C ASP A 755 40.95 -36.44 -35.59
N CYS A 756 40.55 -35.89 -34.44
CA CYS A 756 41.01 -34.61 -33.92
C CYS A 756 41.09 -34.63 -32.36
N PRO A 757 42.25 -35.00 -31.78
CA PRO A 757 42.39 -35.22 -30.33
C PRO A 757 42.18 -33.99 -29.43
N GLU A 758 42.34 -32.78 -29.97
CA GLU A 758 42.28 -31.52 -29.22
C GLU A 758 40.91 -30.80 -29.31
N VAL A 759 39.88 -31.46 -29.87
CA VAL A 759 38.56 -30.83 -30.06
C VAL A 759 37.83 -30.69 -28.72
N ALA A 760 37.63 -29.44 -28.29
CA ALA A 760 36.93 -29.11 -27.05
C ALA A 760 35.39 -28.97 -27.21
N SER A 761 34.88 -28.82 -28.43
CA SER A 761 33.44 -28.77 -28.74
C SER A 761 33.20 -29.22 -30.17
N TYR A 762 32.06 -29.87 -30.43
CA TYR A 762 31.71 -30.32 -31.77
C TYR A 762 30.21 -30.17 -32.02
N THR A 763 29.85 -29.40 -33.05
CA THR A 763 28.45 -29.20 -33.46
C THR A 763 28.13 -30.02 -34.69
N THR A 764 27.08 -30.84 -34.60
CA THR A 764 26.55 -31.64 -35.71
C THR A 764 25.95 -30.78 -36.83
N SER A 765 25.71 -31.37 -38.01
CA SER A 765 25.02 -30.73 -39.13
C SER A 765 23.62 -30.21 -38.77
N GLU A 766 22.98 -30.83 -37.76
CA GLU A 766 21.66 -30.47 -37.26
C GLU A 766 21.71 -29.36 -36.19
N GLY A 767 22.91 -28.80 -35.91
CA GLY A 767 23.10 -27.70 -34.98
C GLY A 767 23.18 -28.11 -33.50
N VAL A 768 23.41 -29.40 -33.21
CA VAL A 768 23.52 -29.92 -31.83
C VAL A 768 24.98 -30.07 -31.42
N GLU A 769 25.36 -29.49 -30.29
CA GLU A 769 26.70 -29.63 -29.69
C GLU A 769 26.81 -30.93 -28.88
N LEU A 770 27.70 -31.84 -29.31
CA LEU A 770 27.77 -33.22 -28.81
C LEU A 770 28.30 -33.34 -27.38
N PHE A 771 29.24 -32.49 -26.96
CA PHE A 771 29.81 -32.58 -25.61
C PHE A 771 28.79 -32.14 -24.55
N SER A 772 28.00 -31.11 -24.84
CA SER A 772 26.86 -30.63 -24.04
C SER A 772 25.76 -31.68 -23.97
N LEU A 773 25.43 -32.33 -25.10
CA LEU A 773 24.50 -33.45 -25.12
C LEU A 773 25.00 -34.62 -24.25
N ASN A 774 26.29 -34.96 -24.33
CA ASN A 774 26.89 -36.00 -23.49
C ASN A 774 26.83 -35.64 -22.00
N LYS A 775 27.08 -34.37 -21.65
CA LYS A 775 26.95 -33.86 -20.28
C LYS A 775 25.51 -34.01 -19.78
N LEU A 776 24.52 -33.58 -20.56
CA LEU A 776 23.09 -33.72 -20.24
C LEU A 776 22.69 -35.17 -20.00
N ILE A 777 23.06 -36.09 -20.91
CA ILE A 777 22.76 -37.52 -20.78
C ILE A 777 23.45 -38.12 -19.56
N THR A 778 24.68 -37.70 -19.26
CA THR A 778 25.43 -38.18 -18.09
C THR A 778 24.75 -37.77 -16.79
N ILE A 779 24.26 -36.53 -16.69
CA ILE A 779 23.49 -36.05 -15.53
C ILE A 779 22.24 -36.93 -15.34
N LEU A 780 21.45 -37.12 -16.40
CA LEU A 780 20.23 -37.94 -16.34
C LEU A 780 20.50 -39.40 -15.98
N LEU A 781 21.62 -39.96 -16.47
CA LEU A 781 22.05 -41.32 -16.16
C LEU A 781 22.45 -41.46 -14.68
N GLN A 782 23.14 -40.46 -14.11
CA GLN A 782 23.53 -40.44 -12.70
C GLN A 782 22.33 -40.29 -11.76
N SER A 783 21.26 -39.64 -12.22
CA SER A 783 20.01 -39.47 -11.49
C SER A 783 19.04 -40.64 -11.61
N ASP A 784 19.44 -41.74 -12.27
CA ASP A 784 18.62 -42.97 -12.48
C ASP A 784 17.23 -42.68 -13.07
N VAL A 785 17.17 -41.74 -14.03
CA VAL A 785 15.91 -41.27 -14.63
C VAL A 785 15.38 -42.28 -15.65
N ASP A 786 14.14 -42.75 -15.46
CA ASP A 786 13.39 -43.43 -16.52
C ASP A 786 12.79 -42.40 -17.49
N TYR A 787 13.48 -42.17 -18.61
CA TYR A 787 13.12 -41.19 -19.64
C TYR A 787 11.61 -41.19 -19.97
N ARG A 788 10.99 -42.36 -20.19
CA ARG A 788 9.58 -42.45 -20.62
C ARG A 788 8.60 -41.93 -19.57
N SER A 789 8.97 -42.01 -18.29
CA SER A 789 8.17 -41.50 -17.18
C SER A 789 8.37 -40.01 -16.91
N PHE A 790 9.37 -39.37 -17.54
CA PHE A 790 9.73 -37.94 -17.36
C PHE A 790 9.46 -37.06 -18.61
N VAL A 791 8.93 -37.62 -19.70
CA VAL A 791 8.49 -36.85 -20.88
C VAL A 791 6.98 -36.78 -21.02
N ILE A 792 6.50 -35.61 -21.46
CA ILE A 792 5.08 -35.39 -21.77
C ILE A 792 4.65 -36.37 -22.88
N PRO A 793 3.51 -37.07 -22.71
CA PRO A 793 3.03 -38.05 -23.69
C PRO A 793 2.81 -37.43 -25.07
N ASP A 794 3.24 -38.14 -26.11
CA ASP A 794 3.01 -37.72 -27.50
C ASP A 794 1.57 -38.03 -27.96
N ARG A 795 1.27 -37.58 -29.18
CA ARG A 795 0.03 -37.85 -29.91
C ARG A 795 -0.30 -39.33 -29.98
N ASP A 796 -1.58 -39.63 -30.07
CA ASP A 796 -2.11 -40.99 -30.12
C ASP A 796 -2.96 -41.28 -31.36
N ARG A 797 -2.98 -40.35 -32.32
CA ARG A 797 -3.65 -40.50 -33.63
C ARG A 797 -2.69 -40.16 -34.76
N GLU A 798 -2.94 -40.74 -35.92
CA GLU A 798 -2.17 -40.48 -37.13
C GLU A 798 -2.53 -39.12 -37.78
N TYR A 799 -1.64 -38.61 -38.63
CA TYR A 799 -1.89 -37.37 -39.38
C TYR A 799 -3.10 -37.46 -40.31
N SER A 800 -3.36 -38.65 -40.87
CA SER A 800 -4.52 -38.96 -41.70
C SER A 800 -5.85 -38.75 -40.97
N GLU A 801 -5.87 -38.91 -39.65
CA GLU A 801 -7.06 -38.78 -38.79
C GLU A 801 -7.31 -37.34 -38.30
N SER A 802 -6.38 -36.42 -38.58
CA SER A 802 -6.39 -35.07 -38.01
C SER A 802 -7.27 -34.06 -38.74
N ASN A 803 -7.69 -34.36 -39.98
CA ASN A 803 -8.36 -33.41 -40.89
C ASN A 803 -7.62 -32.05 -41.01
N GLY A 804 -6.30 -32.05 -40.87
CA GLY A 804 -5.45 -30.85 -40.94
C GLY A 804 -5.39 -30.01 -39.67
N LEU A 805 -6.08 -30.40 -38.58
CA LEU A 805 -6.04 -29.70 -37.29
C LEU A 805 -5.11 -30.42 -36.32
N VAL A 806 -4.08 -29.71 -35.83
CA VAL A 806 -3.08 -30.25 -34.89
C VAL A 806 -3.74 -30.82 -33.63
N MET A 807 -4.80 -30.17 -33.13
CA MET A 807 -5.51 -30.61 -31.92
C MET A 807 -6.21 -31.97 -32.09
N ASN A 808 -6.53 -32.37 -33.32
CA ASN A 808 -7.18 -33.64 -33.61
C ASN A 808 -6.22 -34.84 -33.57
N LEU A 809 -4.90 -34.59 -33.53
CA LEU A 809 -3.88 -35.62 -33.34
C LEU A 809 -3.90 -36.22 -31.93
N TYR A 810 -4.60 -35.57 -31.00
CA TYR A 810 -4.69 -35.98 -29.61
C TYR A 810 -6.14 -36.33 -29.30
N SER A 811 -6.41 -37.56 -28.87
CA SER A 811 -7.73 -37.92 -28.33
C SER A 811 -8.04 -37.12 -27.06
N THR A 812 -9.31 -36.93 -26.70
CA THR A 812 -9.70 -36.27 -25.44
C THR A 812 -9.01 -36.91 -24.22
N LYS A 813 -8.92 -38.24 -24.19
CA LYS A 813 -8.21 -38.99 -23.14
C LYS A 813 -6.71 -38.66 -23.11
N ARG A 814 -6.08 -38.50 -24.28
CA ARG A 814 -4.68 -38.07 -24.39
C ARG A 814 -4.48 -36.64 -23.95
N LYS A 815 -5.37 -35.72 -24.32
CA LYS A 815 -5.32 -34.31 -23.92
C LYS A 815 -5.41 -34.17 -22.39
N ILE A 816 -6.37 -34.85 -21.75
CA ILE A 816 -6.47 -34.89 -20.27
C ILE A 816 -5.18 -35.41 -19.63
N LYS A 817 -4.64 -36.52 -20.14
CA LYS A 817 -3.37 -37.08 -19.64
C LYS A 817 -2.21 -36.09 -19.80
N ILE A 818 -2.15 -35.35 -20.91
CA ILE A 818 -1.13 -34.31 -21.13
C ILE A 818 -1.27 -33.19 -20.11
N VAL A 819 -2.48 -32.69 -19.87
CA VAL A 819 -2.75 -31.65 -18.85
C VAL A 819 -2.27 -32.10 -17.48
N GLU A 820 -2.68 -33.30 -17.07
CA GLU A 820 -2.31 -33.90 -15.78
C GLU A 820 -0.80 -34.09 -15.66
N THR A 821 -0.16 -34.68 -16.67
CA THR A 821 1.29 -34.93 -16.66
C THR A 821 2.07 -33.61 -16.65
N PHE A 822 1.69 -32.65 -17.50
CA PHE A 822 2.35 -31.34 -17.60
C PHE A 822 2.32 -30.62 -16.26
N LEU A 823 1.14 -30.49 -15.65
CA LEU A 823 1.01 -29.75 -14.39
C LEU A 823 1.72 -30.46 -13.23
N ASN A 824 1.73 -31.80 -13.22
CA ASN A 824 2.50 -32.55 -12.22
C ASN A 824 4.01 -32.32 -12.39
N PHE A 825 4.51 -32.34 -13.61
CA PHE A 825 5.91 -32.05 -13.89
C PHE A 825 6.25 -30.60 -13.56
N ALA A 826 5.40 -29.64 -13.96
CA ALA A 826 5.61 -28.22 -13.68
C ALA A 826 5.67 -27.95 -12.17
N GLU A 827 4.79 -28.58 -11.41
CA GLU A 827 4.74 -28.44 -9.95
C GLU A 827 5.96 -29.06 -9.28
N ALA A 828 6.34 -30.28 -9.68
CA ALA A 828 7.54 -30.95 -9.17
C ALA A 828 8.82 -30.17 -9.53
N SER A 829 8.93 -29.73 -10.78
CA SER A 829 10.04 -28.93 -11.30
C SER A 829 10.18 -27.62 -10.56
N TYR A 830 9.09 -26.86 -10.41
CA TYR A 830 9.09 -25.60 -9.65
C TYR A 830 9.61 -25.85 -8.23
N LEU A 831 9.05 -26.83 -7.53
CA LEU A 831 9.42 -27.16 -6.15
C LEU A 831 10.89 -27.56 -5.99
N GLU A 832 11.38 -28.43 -6.86
CA GLU A 832 12.76 -28.89 -6.87
C GLU A 832 13.71 -27.71 -7.14
N MET A 833 13.42 -26.94 -8.19
CA MET A 833 14.25 -25.82 -8.60
C MET A 833 14.27 -24.71 -7.55
N VAL A 834 13.14 -24.32 -6.95
CA VAL A 834 13.16 -23.25 -5.94
C VAL A 834 13.87 -23.66 -4.66
N LYS A 835 13.69 -24.91 -4.21
CA LYS A 835 14.38 -25.41 -3.00
C LYS A 835 15.88 -25.56 -3.22
N TYR A 836 16.29 -25.98 -4.42
CA TYR A 836 17.69 -26.17 -4.75
C TYR A 836 18.43 -24.84 -5.01
N ASN A 837 17.85 -24.00 -5.88
CA ASN A 837 18.48 -22.77 -6.33
C ASN A 837 18.34 -21.61 -5.33
N PHE A 838 17.28 -21.62 -4.50
CA PHE A 838 16.91 -20.50 -3.63
C PHE A 838 16.63 -20.92 -2.18
N PRO A 839 17.49 -21.74 -1.53
CA PRO A 839 17.20 -22.40 -0.25
C PRO A 839 16.92 -21.44 0.91
N ASN A 840 17.43 -20.21 0.85
CA ASN A 840 17.30 -19.22 1.93
C ASN A 840 16.21 -18.17 1.67
N ILE A 841 15.55 -18.20 0.51
CA ILE A 841 14.47 -17.25 0.17
C ILE A 841 13.15 -17.92 -0.21
N TYR A 842 13.12 -19.20 -0.60
CA TYR A 842 11.90 -19.83 -1.11
C TYR A 842 10.71 -19.81 -0.13
N ARG A 843 10.98 -19.66 1.18
CA ARG A 843 9.95 -19.53 2.23
C ARG A 843 9.14 -18.23 2.12
N TYR A 844 9.66 -17.23 1.43
CA TYR A 844 8.95 -15.97 1.18
C TYR A 844 7.98 -16.06 0.00
N PHE A 845 8.11 -17.07 -0.88
CA PHE A 845 7.26 -17.21 -2.06
C PHE A 845 5.83 -17.62 -1.67
N SER A 846 4.85 -16.87 -2.16
CA SER A 846 3.42 -17.08 -1.88
C SER A 846 2.98 -18.54 -2.12
N LYS A 847 3.37 -19.09 -3.26
CA LYS A 847 3.09 -20.48 -3.68
C LYS A 847 3.64 -21.53 -2.71
N ILE A 848 4.79 -21.28 -2.06
CA ILE A 848 5.37 -22.18 -1.05
C ILE A 848 4.61 -22.08 0.27
N GLN A 849 4.28 -20.87 0.70
CA GLN A 849 3.55 -20.62 1.95
C GLN A 849 2.15 -21.26 1.92
N ASP A 850 1.57 -21.39 0.73
CA ASP A 850 0.27 -21.99 0.48
C ASP A 850 0.24 -23.53 0.45
N MET A 851 1.39 -24.19 0.61
CA MET A 851 1.47 -25.66 0.62
C MET A 851 1.13 -26.27 1.99
N PRO A 852 0.56 -27.49 2.04
CA PRO A 852 0.13 -28.31 0.89
C PRO A 852 -1.22 -27.85 0.31
N TYR A 853 -1.39 -27.96 -1.00
CA TYR A 853 -2.62 -27.60 -1.70
C TYR A 853 -3.00 -28.64 -2.77
N LYS A 854 -4.24 -28.55 -3.22
CA LYS A 854 -4.77 -29.30 -4.34
C LYS A 854 -5.07 -28.35 -5.49
N LEU A 855 -4.46 -28.60 -6.64
CA LEU A 855 -4.69 -27.90 -7.89
C LEU A 855 -5.91 -28.53 -8.58
N LEU A 856 -7.03 -27.80 -8.58
CA LEU A 856 -8.25 -28.21 -9.27
C LEU A 856 -8.20 -27.69 -10.69
N VAL A 857 -8.22 -28.60 -11.66
CA VAL A 857 -8.08 -28.30 -13.08
C VAL A 857 -9.35 -28.71 -13.80
N THR A 858 -9.94 -27.77 -14.54
CA THR A 858 -11.05 -28.03 -15.46
C THR A 858 -10.52 -27.96 -16.88
N TYR A 859 -10.66 -29.07 -17.60
CA TYR A 859 -10.33 -29.17 -19.01
C TYR A 859 -11.61 -29.10 -19.84
N LYS A 860 -11.64 -28.18 -20.81
CA LYS A 860 -12.70 -28.05 -21.81
C LYS A 860 -12.19 -28.49 -23.17
N ASP A 861 -12.78 -29.57 -23.69
CA ASP A 861 -12.49 -30.06 -25.03
C ASP A 861 -13.37 -29.33 -26.05
N ASP A 862 -12.76 -28.43 -26.82
CA ASP A 862 -13.35 -27.74 -27.95
C ASP A 862 -12.53 -28.11 -29.20
N GLU A 863 -13.22 -28.42 -30.31
CA GLU A 863 -12.57 -28.86 -31.56
C GLU A 863 -11.58 -27.83 -32.12
N ARG A 864 -11.83 -26.53 -31.91
CA ARG A 864 -10.98 -25.45 -32.44
C ARG A 864 -10.00 -24.92 -31.41
N ASN A 865 -10.45 -24.68 -30.18
CA ASN A 865 -9.61 -24.10 -29.13
C ASN A 865 -9.89 -24.79 -27.79
N PRO A 866 -9.20 -25.88 -27.44
CA PRO A 866 -9.31 -26.49 -26.12
C PRO A 866 -8.68 -25.59 -25.05
N TRP A 867 -9.35 -25.49 -23.88
CA TRP A 867 -8.95 -24.60 -22.78
C TRP A 867 -8.74 -25.36 -21.47
N ILE A 868 -7.90 -24.77 -20.62
CA ILE A 868 -7.61 -25.25 -19.27
C ILE A 868 -7.89 -24.09 -18.31
N GLY A 869 -8.69 -24.34 -17.28
CA GLY A 869 -8.86 -23.44 -16.13
C GLY A 869 -8.41 -24.12 -14.85
N TYR A 870 -7.70 -23.42 -13.97
CA TYR A 870 -7.20 -24.01 -12.73
C TYR A 870 -7.04 -23.02 -11.57
N TYR A 871 -7.17 -23.55 -10.34
CA TYR A 871 -7.00 -22.81 -9.08
C TYR A 871 -6.58 -23.74 -7.94
N HIS A 872 -6.01 -23.19 -6.87
CA HIS A 872 -5.50 -23.96 -5.73
C HIS A 872 -6.46 -23.90 -4.54
N VAL A 873 -6.75 -25.05 -3.93
CA VAL A 873 -7.47 -25.15 -2.65
C VAL A 873 -6.58 -25.81 -1.61
N ALA A 874 -6.72 -25.48 -0.33
CA ALA A 874 -5.91 -26.11 0.71
C ALA A 874 -6.17 -27.62 0.75
N TYR A 875 -5.12 -28.38 1.06
CA TYR A 875 -5.20 -29.82 1.13
C TYR A 875 -4.66 -30.31 2.48
N SER A 876 -5.30 -31.33 3.04
CA SER A 876 -4.91 -31.89 4.34
C SER A 876 -3.89 -33.02 4.22
N GLY A 877 -3.53 -33.44 3.00
CA GLY A 877 -2.52 -34.46 2.78
C GLY A 877 -1.09 -33.92 2.84
N ASP A 878 -0.11 -34.81 2.77
CA ASP A 878 1.30 -34.47 2.97
C ASP A 878 1.98 -33.80 1.77
N LYS A 879 1.36 -33.86 0.58
CA LYS A 879 1.91 -33.35 -0.68
C LYS A 879 0.84 -32.68 -1.52
N ASN A 880 1.29 -31.83 -2.43
CA ASN A 880 0.40 -31.21 -3.41
C ASN A 880 -0.25 -32.28 -4.30
N LEU A 881 -1.51 -32.07 -4.62
CA LEU A 881 -2.31 -32.98 -5.44
C LEU A 881 -2.84 -32.24 -6.67
N ILE A 882 -2.88 -32.89 -7.82
CA ILE A 882 -3.48 -32.33 -9.03
C ILE A 882 -4.69 -33.19 -9.39
N GLU A 883 -5.83 -32.54 -9.59
CA GLU A 883 -7.06 -33.20 -10.04
C GLU A 883 -7.53 -32.56 -11.34
N VAL A 884 -7.61 -33.36 -12.40
CA VAL A 884 -8.10 -32.92 -13.70
C VAL A 884 -9.50 -33.48 -13.94
N SER A 885 -10.45 -32.59 -14.18
CA SER A 885 -11.84 -32.91 -14.48
C SER A 885 -12.23 -32.41 -15.87
N LEU A 886 -13.04 -33.18 -16.59
CA LEU A 886 -13.65 -32.75 -17.86
C LEU A 886 -14.93 -31.97 -17.54
N GLY A 887 -15.06 -30.75 -18.04
CA GLY A 887 -16.26 -29.96 -17.82
C GLY A 887 -16.25 -28.60 -18.49
N ASP A 888 -17.39 -27.92 -18.46
CA ASP A 888 -17.48 -26.52 -18.82
C ASP A 888 -16.94 -25.62 -17.70
N LEU A 889 -16.33 -24.49 -18.07
CA LEU A 889 -15.98 -23.38 -17.18
C LEU A 889 -17.28 -22.77 -16.61
N SER A 890 -17.89 -23.44 -15.64
CA SER A 890 -19.23 -23.13 -15.13
C SER A 890 -19.22 -22.56 -13.71
N LYS A 891 -18.10 -22.66 -13.00
CA LYS A 891 -17.95 -22.00 -11.69
C LYS A 891 -17.61 -20.53 -11.92
N CYS A 892 -18.53 -19.65 -11.56
CA CYS A 892 -18.23 -18.21 -11.45
C CYS A 892 -17.10 -18.00 -10.43
N TYR A 893 -16.29 -16.95 -10.64
CA TYR A 893 -15.14 -16.62 -9.80
C TYR A 893 -15.50 -16.60 -8.31
N GLU A 894 -16.69 -16.10 -7.94
CA GLU A 894 -17.14 -16.05 -6.54
C GLU A 894 -17.21 -17.44 -5.89
N LYS A 895 -17.67 -18.45 -6.63
CA LYS A 895 -17.74 -19.83 -6.12
C LYS A 895 -16.36 -20.45 -5.95
N ILE A 896 -15.45 -20.14 -6.88
CA ILE A 896 -14.05 -20.59 -6.81
C ILE A 896 -13.41 -19.96 -5.58
N TYR A 897 -13.56 -18.65 -5.41
CA TYR A 897 -13.05 -17.92 -4.27
C TYR A 897 -13.54 -18.46 -2.92
N ASP A 898 -14.86 -18.66 -2.78
CA ASP A 898 -15.45 -19.21 -1.56
C ASP A 898 -14.91 -20.61 -1.27
N GLU A 899 -14.72 -21.44 -2.29
CA GLU A 899 -14.13 -22.79 -2.16
C GLU A 899 -12.67 -22.73 -1.71
N ILE A 900 -11.86 -21.83 -2.28
CA ILE A 900 -10.47 -21.60 -1.85
C ILE A 900 -10.47 -21.19 -0.37
N LEU A 901 -11.19 -20.12 -0.03
CA LEU A 901 -11.25 -19.63 1.33
C LEU A 901 -11.71 -20.68 2.35
N GLN A 902 -12.81 -21.38 2.06
CA GLN A 902 -13.35 -22.40 2.94
C GLN A 902 -12.36 -23.55 3.14
N SER A 903 -11.66 -23.96 2.08
CA SER A 903 -10.64 -25.00 2.18
C SER A 903 -9.50 -24.60 3.13
N TYR A 904 -8.94 -23.40 3.00
CA TYR A 904 -7.87 -22.91 3.88
C TYR A 904 -8.38 -22.73 5.32
N HIS A 905 -9.56 -22.11 5.50
CA HIS A 905 -10.13 -21.87 6.82
C HIS A 905 -10.45 -23.18 7.56
N SER A 906 -10.96 -24.21 6.87
CA SER A 906 -11.23 -25.53 7.46
C SER A 906 -9.98 -26.18 8.05
N LEU A 907 -8.80 -25.76 7.61
CA LEU A 907 -7.49 -26.24 8.08
C LEU A 907 -6.77 -25.21 8.97
N ASN A 908 -7.44 -24.13 9.39
CA ASN A 908 -6.86 -23.01 10.14
C ASN A 908 -5.66 -22.36 9.44
N ARG A 909 -5.72 -22.23 8.10
CA ARG A 909 -4.68 -21.60 7.27
C ARG A 909 -5.24 -20.37 6.57
N VAL A 910 -4.36 -19.48 6.11
CA VAL A 910 -4.72 -18.27 5.35
C VAL A 910 -3.99 -18.30 4.01
N PRO A 911 -4.71 -18.25 2.87
CA PRO A 911 -4.07 -18.31 1.56
C PRO A 911 -3.25 -17.04 1.30
N LYS A 912 -2.11 -17.17 0.60
CA LYS A 912 -1.19 -16.10 0.20
C LYS A 912 -1.42 -15.66 -1.24
N ASP A 913 -1.82 -16.56 -2.12
CA ASP A 913 -2.29 -16.29 -3.48
C ASP A 913 -3.73 -16.81 -3.65
N VAL A 914 -4.67 -15.94 -4.06
CA VAL A 914 -6.06 -16.32 -4.39
C VAL A 914 -6.35 -16.00 -5.85
N SER A 915 -5.75 -16.80 -6.73
CA SER A 915 -5.86 -16.66 -8.18
C SER A 915 -6.56 -17.84 -8.84
N SER A 916 -7.28 -17.54 -9.92
CA SER A 916 -7.82 -18.54 -10.85
C SER A 916 -7.26 -18.25 -12.23
N ARG A 917 -6.60 -19.22 -12.86
CA ARG A 917 -5.91 -19.02 -14.13
C ARG A 917 -6.58 -19.79 -15.25
N SER A 918 -6.48 -19.25 -16.45
CA SER A 918 -6.92 -19.93 -17.67
C SER A 918 -5.84 -19.84 -18.74
N SER A 919 -5.65 -20.92 -19.49
CA SER A 919 -4.72 -20.98 -20.61
C SER A 919 -5.26 -21.87 -21.74
N ASP A 920 -4.78 -21.60 -22.96
CA ASP A 920 -5.01 -22.47 -24.11
C ASP A 920 -4.24 -23.78 -23.91
N PHE A 921 -4.86 -24.91 -24.22
CA PHE A 921 -4.16 -26.22 -24.17
C PHE A 921 -2.92 -26.26 -25.07
N SER A 922 -2.90 -25.48 -26.17
CA SER A 922 -1.76 -25.40 -27.07
C SER A 922 -0.47 -24.91 -26.39
N THR A 923 -0.57 -24.13 -25.31
CA THR A 923 0.63 -23.66 -24.58
C THR A 923 1.33 -24.78 -23.81
N LEU A 924 0.67 -25.92 -23.62
CA LEU A 924 1.30 -27.12 -23.04
C LEU A 924 2.11 -27.92 -24.07
N LEU A 925 1.83 -27.73 -25.36
CA LEU A 925 2.46 -28.46 -26.46
C LEU A 925 3.54 -27.64 -27.16
N PHE A 926 3.35 -26.32 -27.22
CA PHE A 926 4.17 -25.41 -28.00
C PHE A 926 4.68 -24.26 -27.15
N SER A 927 6.00 -24.04 -27.22
CA SER A 927 6.64 -22.82 -26.72
C SER A 927 6.24 -21.62 -27.58
N ARG A 928 6.14 -20.45 -26.93
CA ARG A 928 5.97 -19.16 -27.62
C ARG A 928 7.32 -18.50 -27.95
N ASN A 929 8.43 -19.08 -27.50
CA ASN A 929 9.79 -18.56 -27.68
C ASN A 929 10.45 -19.15 -28.94
N SER A 930 11.31 -18.36 -29.59
CA SER A 930 12.01 -18.76 -30.82
C SER A 930 13.21 -19.71 -30.60
N SER A 931 13.57 -19.98 -29.34
CA SER A 931 14.81 -20.70 -28.96
C SER A 931 14.68 -22.23 -28.92
N GLY A 932 13.47 -22.78 -29.05
CA GLY A 932 13.22 -24.23 -29.03
C GLY A 932 11.83 -24.56 -28.48
N ASN A 933 11.31 -25.75 -28.77
CA ASN A 933 9.97 -26.13 -28.30
C ASN A 933 10.01 -26.70 -26.87
N THR A 934 10.13 -25.83 -25.86
CA THR A 934 10.27 -26.18 -24.43
C THR A 934 9.18 -25.56 -23.52
N PRO A 935 7.89 -25.89 -23.73
CA PRO A 935 6.79 -25.28 -22.99
C PRO A 935 6.83 -25.50 -21.47
N LEU A 936 7.30 -26.66 -20.98
CA LEU A 936 7.42 -26.92 -19.54
C LEU A 936 8.49 -26.02 -18.92
N SER A 937 9.66 -25.94 -19.56
CA SER A 937 10.76 -25.05 -19.15
C SER A 937 10.32 -23.59 -19.10
N ASP A 938 9.64 -23.09 -20.13
CA ASP A 938 9.11 -21.72 -20.18
C ASP A 938 8.14 -21.44 -19.03
N TYR A 939 7.20 -22.37 -18.79
CA TYR A 939 6.21 -22.22 -17.73
C TYR A 939 6.87 -22.15 -16.35
N VAL A 940 7.80 -23.06 -16.05
CA VAL A 940 8.46 -23.10 -14.73
C VAL A 940 9.34 -21.87 -14.49
N HIS A 941 10.10 -21.41 -15.48
CA HIS A 941 10.92 -20.20 -15.32
C HIS A 941 10.06 -18.96 -15.10
N LYS A 942 8.92 -18.84 -15.78
CA LYS A 942 7.97 -17.75 -15.57
C LYS A 942 7.35 -17.77 -14.15
N GLU A 943 7.07 -18.95 -13.60
CA GLU A 943 6.60 -19.06 -12.21
C GLU A 943 7.69 -18.68 -11.19
N ILE A 944 8.95 -19.03 -11.46
CA ILE A 944 10.10 -18.62 -10.65
C ILE A 944 10.31 -17.10 -10.73
N GLU A 945 10.23 -16.53 -11.93
CA GLU A 945 10.29 -15.08 -12.17
C GLU A 945 9.25 -14.36 -11.32
N LYS A 946 7.98 -14.75 -11.43
CA LYS A 946 6.88 -14.18 -10.62
C LYS A 946 7.17 -14.27 -9.11
N SER A 947 7.75 -15.38 -8.66
CA SER A 947 8.10 -15.57 -7.23
C SER A 947 9.23 -14.64 -6.77
N LEU A 948 10.20 -14.34 -7.64
CA LEU A 948 11.29 -13.40 -7.35
C LEU A 948 10.80 -11.94 -7.42
N GLU A 949 9.86 -11.63 -8.33
CA GLU A 949 9.23 -10.31 -8.41
C GLU A 949 8.42 -9.94 -7.15
N GLU A 950 7.92 -10.93 -6.39
CA GLU A 950 7.31 -10.72 -5.07
C GLU A 950 8.29 -10.07 -4.07
N ILE A 951 9.61 -10.25 -4.26
CA ILE A 951 10.67 -9.75 -3.37
C ILE A 951 11.32 -8.49 -3.94
N PHE A 952 11.74 -8.54 -5.21
CA PHE A 952 12.56 -7.49 -5.83
C PHE A 952 11.75 -6.48 -6.65
N GLY A 953 10.44 -6.70 -6.80
CA GLY A 953 9.60 -6.00 -7.76
C GLY A 953 9.84 -6.49 -9.19
N LYS A 954 9.08 -5.91 -10.13
CA LYS A 954 9.08 -6.29 -11.56
C LYS A 954 10.49 -6.27 -12.16
N MET A 955 10.89 -7.33 -12.88
CA MET A 955 12.26 -7.50 -13.41
C MET A 955 12.49 -6.91 -14.80
#